data_AF-A0A088RWA8-F1
#
_entry.id   AF-A0A088RWA8-F1
#
_cell.length_a   1.000
_cell.length_b   1.000
_cell.length_c   1.000
_cell.angle_alpha   90.00
_cell.angle_beta   90.00
_cell.angle_gamma   90.00
#
_symmetry.space_group_name_H-M   'P 1'
#
loop_
_entity.id
_entity.type
_entity.pdbx_description
1 polymer ?
#
loop_
_entity_poly.entity_id
_entity_poly.type
_entity_poly.pdbx_seq_one_letter_code
_entity_poly.pdbx_strand_id
1 'polypeptide(L)'
;MSDVEMTSSHSGPRRNRATVLPPALRSAPREAEKHLSSAASMTDLTTKCRPLNDTVMRSTYADANAERGLQELPAVSPGATHRRSGIELSMDGVSLCRPRCRCLRRQMVTHLNSCSLRIPPGSVHCITSLRSMYSRCALAVLAGVDAVAHAEGAALANTYPTTALRYRRQVGYVTSLDGIILEATVSENLLFAIQLRFDADARTERKLIRKAAADALLTDYLHVRASLLCPARRYLLALAMELVAEPIVLLLEDPLPLFSLAHLQLFARMLHRLHHRNPNGTVVWSGSTIPWTLFDHIDGLTLLSADGKTFYTGHKKGVEAFLQEDLGILCVPGEDVVDIMAQMELDTAAITRALLSFRNSRYNLQLQHDLQAHRARIETNTFATLPEETRAPPHYLRMQWLLLVHALRGNVVGRTALVPWVGLLVVILLVCILVALTDGEGQGDMQNVRGVLFLLLSCSVQINSIFLKAELRNWRAFQSLKDTLHISVTPYFVATIVRLVAPRLCFALAGCSCAAVIFQEAAVVSLSIMMALTSFTHACLGLVAVYWLPRFDYLLLLNHVYYGYCVITSGFFISLTSIPRFFQFLSILRIGYGGLLATELRGRTFGCDATSPGSHMESSSNISRSASAALTPSSLCYTGQQYLDLIGLSDDSWGMSALVLLWLSFGIMITLWLSMHISSSAKLFSST
;
A
#
# COMPACT_ATOMS: atom_id res chain seq x y z
N MET A 1 -62.35 45.90 23.95
CA MET A 1 -61.47 45.48 25.06
C MET A 1 -60.05 45.62 24.52
N SER A 2 -59.40 46.78 24.63
CA SER A 2 -59.14 47.63 25.81
C SER A 2 -57.85 47.23 26.52
N ASP A 3 -56.93 48.14 26.86
CA ASP A 3 -56.84 49.57 26.48
C ASP A 3 -55.38 50.07 26.55
N VAL A 4 -55.10 51.20 25.90
CA VAL A 4 -54.36 52.42 26.37
C VAL A 4 -53.33 52.23 27.52
N GLU A 5 -52.08 52.72 27.45
CA GLU A 5 -51.62 54.13 27.37
C GLU A 5 -50.19 54.19 26.77
N MET A 6 -49.73 55.13 25.91
CA MET A 6 -49.55 56.60 26.05
C MET A 6 -48.62 57.01 27.22
N THR A 7 -47.64 57.91 27.09
CA THR A 7 -47.27 58.91 26.04
C THR A 7 -45.76 58.77 25.64
N SER A 8 -44.99 59.66 24.97
CA SER A 8 -45.11 61.09 24.63
C SER A 8 -44.24 61.56 23.41
N SER A 9 -44.10 62.88 23.28
CA SER A 9 -43.35 63.78 22.38
C SER A 9 -41.81 63.63 22.35
N HIS A 10 -41.06 64.00 21.29
CA HIS A 10 -41.04 65.35 20.66
C HIS A 10 -40.58 65.43 19.17
N SER A 11 -41.26 66.30 18.41
CA SER A 11 -40.85 67.13 17.23
C SER A 11 -39.66 66.76 16.30
N GLY A 12 -39.92 66.75 14.97
CA GLY A 12 -38.92 66.83 13.87
C GLY A 12 -38.53 68.27 13.48
N PRO A 13 -38.29 68.66 12.18
CA PRO A 13 -38.48 67.92 10.92
C PRO A 13 -37.43 68.11 9.78
N ARG A 14 -37.60 67.36 8.67
CA ARG A 14 -37.25 67.64 7.24
C ARG A 14 -36.09 68.60 6.86
N ARG A 15 -35.12 68.12 6.06
CA ARG A 15 -34.94 68.52 4.62
C ARG A 15 -33.91 67.69 3.84
N ASN A 16 -34.02 67.72 2.50
CA ASN A 16 -33.14 67.00 1.56
C ASN A 16 -31.92 67.85 1.14
N ARG A 17 -30.77 67.19 0.92
CA ARG A 17 -29.87 67.44 -0.23
C ARG A 17 -28.93 66.25 -0.43
N ALA A 18 -28.47 66.02 -1.65
CA ALA A 18 -27.62 64.90 -2.04
C ALA A 18 -26.30 65.40 -2.66
N THR A 19 -25.19 64.71 -2.40
CA THR A 19 -23.95 64.72 -3.22
C THR A 19 -22.96 63.64 -2.77
N VAL A 20 -22.38 62.93 -3.76
CA VAL A 20 -20.98 62.44 -3.82
C VAL A 20 -20.52 61.25 -2.93
N LEU A 21 -19.83 60.30 -3.60
CA LEU A 21 -19.01 59.17 -3.08
C LEU A 21 -17.50 59.57 -3.05
N PRO A 22 -16.52 58.76 -2.55
CA PRO A 22 -16.50 57.56 -1.69
C PRO A 22 -15.58 57.85 -0.44
N PRO A 23 -14.78 56.93 0.20
CA PRO A 23 -14.74 55.46 0.20
C PRO A 23 -14.67 54.77 1.59
N ALA A 24 -14.95 53.46 1.58
CA ALA A 24 -14.40 52.38 2.41
C ALA A 24 -14.17 52.56 3.93
N LEU A 25 -14.92 51.80 4.76
CA LEU A 25 -14.36 50.64 5.49
C LEU A 25 -15.43 49.70 6.10
N ARG A 26 -15.14 48.39 6.11
CA ARG A 26 -15.61 47.32 7.03
C ARG A 26 -17.02 47.40 7.66
N SER A 27 -17.89 46.48 7.22
CA SER A 27 -18.81 45.75 8.10
C SER A 27 -18.77 44.25 7.76
N ALA A 28 -18.82 43.37 8.76
CA ALA A 28 -18.78 41.91 8.55
C ALA A 28 -20.19 41.30 8.68
N PRO A 29 -20.55 40.30 7.85
CA PRO A 29 -21.65 39.38 8.11
C PRO A 29 -21.16 38.13 8.88
N ARG A 30 -22.11 37.43 9.51
CA ARG A 30 -21.87 36.20 10.29
C ARG A 30 -21.98 34.92 9.45
N GLU A 31 -21.25 33.90 9.90
CA GLU A 31 -21.65 32.48 9.96
C GLU A 31 -22.38 31.87 8.74
N ALA A 32 -21.61 31.29 7.81
CA ALA A 32 -22.13 30.34 6.83
C ALA A 32 -21.11 29.28 6.35
N GLU A 33 -20.24 28.75 7.22
CA GLU A 33 -19.31 27.68 6.78
C GLU A 33 -19.02 26.60 7.84
N LYS A 34 -19.71 25.46 7.69
CA LYS A 34 -19.36 24.17 8.31
C LYS A 34 -19.43 23.10 7.22
N HIS A 35 -18.33 22.84 6.50
CA HIS A 35 -18.03 21.54 5.87
C HIS A 35 -16.62 21.44 5.23
N LEU A 36 -15.58 22.03 5.84
CA LEU A 36 -14.19 21.90 5.33
C LEU A 36 -13.16 21.58 6.44
N SER A 37 -13.27 20.40 7.05
CA SER A 37 -12.40 19.98 8.17
C SER A 37 -11.85 18.56 8.02
N SER A 38 -10.94 18.34 7.07
CA SER A 38 -10.17 17.08 6.95
C SER A 38 -8.78 17.27 6.29
N ALA A 39 -8.12 18.39 6.56
CA ALA A 39 -6.79 18.73 6.02
C ALA A 39 -5.70 18.92 7.10
N ALA A 40 -5.98 18.57 8.36
CA ALA A 40 -5.12 18.81 9.51
C ALA A 40 -4.63 17.50 10.15
N SER A 41 -3.83 16.72 9.42
CA SER A 41 -3.17 15.51 9.95
C SER A 41 -1.87 15.13 9.20
N MET A 42 -1.11 16.12 8.70
CA MET A 42 0.21 15.92 8.07
C MET A 42 1.23 17.00 8.47
N THR A 43 1.25 17.37 9.75
CA THR A 43 2.22 18.34 10.31
C THR A 43 3.18 17.67 11.30
N ASP A 44 3.78 16.54 10.90
CA ASP A 44 4.86 15.91 11.68
C ASP A 44 5.76 15.02 10.81
N LEU A 45 6.63 15.66 9.99
CA LEU A 45 7.86 15.06 9.39
C LEU A 45 8.71 16.08 8.58
N THR A 46 8.69 17.37 8.93
CA THR A 46 9.47 18.43 8.25
C THR A 46 10.94 18.49 8.70
N THR A 47 11.64 17.35 8.65
CA THR A 47 13.07 17.26 9.02
C THR A 47 13.99 17.86 7.96
N LYS A 48 14.31 19.15 8.13
CA LYS A 48 15.47 19.91 7.61
C LYS A 48 16.25 19.26 6.45
N CYS A 49 15.88 19.58 5.21
CA CYS A 49 16.85 19.58 4.12
C CYS A 49 17.92 20.65 4.39
N ARG A 50 19.15 20.25 4.73
CA ARG A 50 20.30 21.15 4.66
C ARG A 50 20.67 21.37 3.18
N PRO A 51 20.98 22.62 2.74
CA PRO A 51 21.75 22.79 1.52
C PRO A 51 23.14 22.18 1.72
N LEU A 52 23.67 21.55 0.68
CA LEU A 52 25.10 21.28 0.54
C LEU A 52 25.68 22.35 -0.39
N ASN A 53 26.89 22.84 -0.12
CA ASN A 53 27.42 23.99 -0.85
C ASN A 53 27.85 23.63 -2.29
N ASP A 54 27.27 24.33 -3.27
CA ASP A 54 27.71 24.31 -4.66
C ASP A 54 29.04 25.07 -4.85
N THR A 55 30.16 24.45 -4.46
CA THR A 55 31.51 25.06 -4.55
C THR A 55 32.57 24.16 -5.21
N VAL A 56 32.17 23.31 -6.17
CA VAL A 56 33.10 22.71 -7.16
C VAL A 56 32.48 22.77 -8.56
N MET A 57 32.45 23.95 -9.18
CA MET A 57 32.00 24.12 -10.57
C MET A 57 32.88 25.09 -11.37
N ARG A 58 34.09 24.62 -11.72
CA ARG A 58 34.97 25.19 -12.77
C ARG A 58 35.99 24.12 -13.22
N SER A 59 36.56 24.32 -14.41
CA SER A 59 37.53 23.45 -15.10
C SER A 59 37.15 21.96 -15.25
N THR A 60 36.36 21.63 -16.28
CA THR A 60 36.52 20.45 -17.17
C THR A 60 35.48 20.46 -18.31
N TYR A 61 35.55 21.48 -19.17
CA TYR A 61 34.80 21.52 -20.44
C TYR A 61 35.65 22.14 -21.55
N ALA A 62 36.69 21.41 -21.92
CA ALA A 62 37.46 21.50 -23.15
C ALA A 62 37.78 20.07 -23.61
N ASP A 63 38.22 19.90 -24.86
CA ASP A 63 38.80 18.67 -25.41
C ASP A 63 37.91 17.41 -25.40
N ALA A 64 36.83 17.44 -26.19
CA ALA A 64 36.08 16.25 -26.62
C ALA A 64 35.41 16.46 -28.00
N ASN A 65 36.15 16.99 -28.99
CA ASN A 65 35.57 17.37 -30.29
C ASN A 65 36.54 17.22 -31.48
N ALA A 66 37.24 16.08 -31.54
CA ALA A 66 38.13 15.73 -32.64
C ALA A 66 38.07 14.22 -32.95
N GLU A 67 37.17 13.83 -33.86
CA GLU A 67 37.29 12.70 -34.82
C GLU A 67 35.97 12.56 -35.58
N ARG A 68 35.95 13.00 -36.85
CA ARG A 68 34.85 12.74 -37.80
C ARG A 68 35.40 11.90 -38.95
N GLY A 69 35.13 10.59 -38.93
CA GLY A 69 35.24 9.76 -40.13
C GLY A 69 34.09 10.07 -41.09
N LEU A 70 34.39 10.23 -42.38
CA LEU A 70 33.37 10.19 -43.42
C LEU A 70 32.85 8.75 -43.57
N GLN A 71 31.54 8.58 -43.65
CA GLN A 71 30.94 7.38 -44.25
C GLN A 71 29.66 7.77 -44.98
N GLU A 72 29.44 7.16 -46.14
CA GLU A 72 28.53 7.69 -47.17
C GLU A 72 27.06 7.32 -46.92
N LEU A 73 26.16 8.19 -47.38
CA LEU A 73 24.71 7.97 -47.34
C LEU A 73 24.27 7.22 -48.61
N PRO A 74 23.69 6.01 -48.51
CA PRO A 74 23.10 5.33 -49.67
C PRO A 74 21.82 6.06 -50.15
N ALA A 75 21.58 6.02 -51.45
CA ALA A 75 20.52 6.79 -52.11
C ALA A 75 19.09 6.35 -51.71
N VAL A 76 18.16 7.32 -51.68
CA VAL A 76 16.74 7.11 -51.34
C VAL A 76 15.91 6.82 -52.58
N SER A 77 15.34 5.63 -52.67
CA SER A 77 14.35 5.26 -53.68
C SER A 77 12.95 5.79 -53.31
N PRO A 78 12.27 6.57 -54.17
CA PRO A 78 10.91 7.05 -53.89
C PRO A 78 9.88 5.95 -54.18
N GLY A 79 9.29 5.36 -53.14
CA GLY A 79 8.25 4.32 -53.33
C GLY A 79 7.72 3.59 -52.10
N ALA A 80 8.30 3.78 -50.90
CA ALA A 80 7.83 3.13 -49.67
C ALA A 80 6.99 4.08 -48.81
N THR A 81 5.71 3.75 -48.58
CA THR A 81 4.90 4.42 -47.56
C THR A 81 5.44 4.08 -46.17
N HIS A 82 5.73 5.11 -45.35
CA HIS A 82 6.34 4.94 -44.03
C HIS A 82 5.47 4.05 -43.12
N ARG A 83 5.93 2.81 -42.87
CA ARG A 83 5.51 2.03 -41.69
C ARG A 83 5.88 2.83 -40.44
N ARG A 84 4.88 3.40 -39.76
CA ARG A 84 5.08 4.03 -38.45
C ARG A 84 5.41 2.93 -37.43
N SER A 85 6.59 2.99 -36.83
CA SER A 85 7.17 1.93 -35.99
C SER A 85 6.92 2.07 -34.49
N GLY A 86 6.07 3.02 -34.08
CA GLY A 86 5.60 3.17 -32.69
C GLY A 86 4.25 2.49 -32.43
N ILE A 87 3.74 2.67 -31.21
CA ILE A 87 2.45 2.11 -30.76
C ILE A 87 1.38 3.19 -30.73
N GLU A 88 0.35 3.03 -31.56
CA GLU A 88 -0.91 3.78 -31.54
C GLU A 88 -1.83 3.18 -30.47
N LEU A 89 -2.26 3.99 -29.49
CA LEU A 89 -3.21 3.57 -28.46
C LEU A 89 -4.60 4.11 -28.77
N SER A 90 -5.62 3.29 -28.57
CA SER A 90 -7.02 3.69 -28.71
C SER A 90 -7.89 3.14 -27.58
N MET A 91 -8.93 3.91 -27.24
CA MET A 91 -10.08 3.45 -26.46
C MET A 91 -11.33 3.81 -27.26
N ASP A 92 -12.29 2.89 -27.29
CA ASP A 92 -13.49 3.00 -28.12
C ASP A 92 -14.70 2.51 -27.32
N GLY A 93 -15.55 3.45 -26.90
CA GLY A 93 -16.75 3.19 -26.10
C GLY A 93 -16.50 2.68 -24.68
N VAL A 94 -15.28 2.87 -24.13
CA VAL A 94 -14.87 2.16 -22.91
C VAL A 94 -15.67 2.59 -21.68
N SER A 95 -16.28 1.61 -21.01
CA SER A 95 -17.10 1.83 -19.82
C SER A 95 -16.60 0.97 -18.66
N LEU A 96 -16.35 1.60 -17.51
CA LEU A 96 -15.81 0.95 -16.32
C LEU A 96 -16.76 1.21 -15.14
N CYS A 97 -17.43 0.16 -14.68
CA CYS A 97 -18.23 0.18 -13.45
C CYS A 97 -17.57 -0.68 -12.38
N ARG A 98 -17.61 -0.25 -11.11
CA ARG A 98 -17.14 -1.05 -9.96
C ARG A 98 -18.17 -1.08 -8.83
N PRO A 99 -18.34 -2.23 -8.14
CA PRO A 99 -19.19 -2.33 -6.96
C PRO A 99 -18.53 -1.65 -5.76
N ARG A 100 -19.06 -0.50 -5.33
CA ARG A 100 -18.69 0.14 -4.06
C ARG A 100 -19.50 -0.51 -2.94
N CYS A 101 -18.91 -1.49 -2.28
CA CYS A 101 -19.48 -2.11 -1.08
C CYS A 101 -19.49 -1.10 0.08
N ARG A 102 -20.67 -0.71 0.56
CA ARG A 102 -20.83 0.10 1.77
C ARG A 102 -21.88 -0.56 2.65
N CYS A 103 -21.43 -1.18 3.75
CA CYS A 103 -22.24 -1.78 4.81
C CYS A 103 -23.49 -2.52 4.28
N LEU A 104 -23.28 -3.67 3.64
CA LEU A 104 -24.29 -4.57 3.04
C LEU A 104 -24.95 -4.10 1.72
N ARG A 105 -24.91 -2.82 1.33
CA ARG A 105 -25.30 -2.42 -0.05
C ARG A 105 -24.12 -2.48 -1.01
N ARG A 106 -24.31 -3.15 -2.16
CA ARG A 106 -23.50 -2.99 -3.38
C ARG A 106 -24.13 -1.88 -4.23
N GLN A 107 -23.48 -0.73 -4.30
CA GLN A 107 -23.81 0.30 -5.29
C GLN A 107 -22.77 0.24 -6.41
N MET A 108 -23.21 0.06 -7.67
CA MET A 108 -22.30 0.24 -8.79
C MET A 108 -21.96 1.73 -8.93
N VAL A 109 -20.68 2.03 -9.09
CA VAL A 109 -20.19 3.37 -9.40
C VAL A 109 -19.46 3.30 -10.74
N THR A 110 -19.93 4.10 -11.69
CA THR A 110 -19.28 4.29 -12.98
C THR A 110 -18.08 5.20 -12.83
N HIS A 111 -16.98 4.87 -13.50
CA HIS A 111 -15.72 5.59 -13.47
C HIS A 111 -15.24 5.98 -14.88
N LEU A 112 -15.59 5.19 -15.89
CA LEU A 112 -15.54 5.59 -17.30
C LEU A 112 -16.88 5.26 -17.92
N ASN A 113 -17.37 6.12 -18.82
CA ASN A 113 -18.72 6.05 -19.37
C ASN A 113 -18.64 6.35 -20.87
N SER A 114 -18.64 5.29 -21.69
CA SER A 114 -18.44 5.37 -23.15
C SER A 114 -17.24 6.24 -23.57
N CYS A 115 -16.13 6.12 -22.84
CA CYS A 115 -14.92 6.90 -23.06
C CYS A 115 -14.19 6.43 -24.34
N SER A 116 -14.16 7.30 -25.36
CA SER A 116 -13.36 7.11 -26.57
C SER A 116 -12.20 8.11 -26.60
N LEU A 117 -10.98 7.63 -26.90
CA LEU A 117 -9.79 8.46 -27.10
C LEU A 117 -8.80 7.79 -28.06
N ARG A 118 -7.85 8.59 -28.56
CA ARG A 118 -6.77 8.12 -29.44
C ARG A 118 -5.47 8.86 -29.08
N ILE A 119 -4.37 8.10 -28.97
CA ILE A 119 -3.03 8.62 -28.73
C ILE A 119 -2.11 8.16 -29.87
N PRO A 120 -1.55 9.09 -30.68
CA PRO A 120 -0.71 8.72 -31.81
C PRO A 120 0.67 8.19 -31.36
N PRO A 121 1.31 7.33 -32.17
CA PRO A 121 2.62 6.75 -31.84
C PRO A 121 3.72 7.81 -31.75
N GLY A 122 4.61 7.69 -30.76
CA GLY A 122 5.75 8.59 -30.57
C GLY A 122 5.42 9.94 -29.91
N SER A 123 4.16 10.16 -29.50
CA SER A 123 3.71 11.41 -28.92
C SER A 123 3.86 11.49 -27.40
N VAL A 124 3.97 12.71 -26.89
CA VAL A 124 3.81 13.07 -25.48
C VAL A 124 2.36 13.50 -25.25
N HIS A 125 1.59 12.74 -24.47
CA HIS A 125 0.15 12.94 -24.31
C HIS A 125 -0.27 13.09 -22.84
N CYS A 126 -1.23 13.98 -22.57
CA CYS A 126 -1.78 14.17 -21.23
C CYS A 126 -3.25 13.76 -21.15
N ILE A 127 -3.63 12.97 -20.15
CA ILE A 127 -5.03 12.68 -19.81
C ILE A 127 -5.34 13.41 -18.50
N THR A 128 -6.18 14.44 -18.54
CA THR A 128 -6.53 15.22 -17.35
C THR A 128 -8.03 15.16 -17.04
N SER A 129 -8.35 15.30 -15.77
CA SER A 129 -9.72 15.38 -15.26
C SER A 129 -9.74 16.05 -13.90
N LEU A 130 -10.77 16.85 -13.63
CA LEU A 130 -10.96 17.58 -12.37
C LEU A 130 -11.07 16.68 -11.14
N ARG A 131 -11.34 15.38 -11.33
CA ARG A 131 -11.02 14.35 -10.35
C ARG A 131 -9.98 13.41 -10.96
N SER A 132 -8.75 13.42 -10.42
CA SER A 132 -7.66 12.58 -10.95
C SER A 132 -7.96 11.07 -10.93
N MET A 133 -9.02 10.64 -10.24
CA MET A 133 -9.54 9.29 -10.38
C MET A 133 -9.88 8.91 -11.83
N TYR A 134 -10.52 9.78 -12.62
CA TYR A 134 -11.00 9.40 -13.96
C TYR A 134 -9.86 9.31 -14.97
N SER A 135 -8.90 10.24 -14.93
CA SER A 135 -7.68 10.17 -15.72
C SER A 135 -6.81 8.96 -15.34
N ARG A 136 -6.77 8.59 -14.05
CA ARG A 136 -6.16 7.33 -13.60
C ARG A 136 -6.91 6.07 -14.04
N CYS A 137 -8.24 6.07 -14.05
CA CYS A 137 -9.02 4.96 -14.62
C CYS A 137 -8.69 4.74 -16.10
N ALA A 138 -8.63 5.80 -16.90
CA ALA A 138 -8.27 5.71 -18.31
C ALA A 138 -6.81 5.23 -18.50
N LEU A 139 -5.86 5.75 -17.71
CA LEU A 139 -4.47 5.30 -17.74
C LEU A 139 -4.33 3.81 -17.37
N ALA A 140 -5.12 3.31 -16.41
CA ALA A 140 -5.12 1.91 -16.00
C ALA A 140 -5.81 0.96 -17.02
N VAL A 141 -6.78 1.45 -17.80
CA VAL A 141 -7.29 0.74 -19.00
C VAL A 141 -6.17 0.60 -20.03
N LEU A 142 -5.46 1.71 -20.32
CA LEU A 142 -4.36 1.74 -21.29
C LEU A 142 -3.19 0.86 -20.84
N ALA A 143 -2.90 0.78 -19.54
CA ALA A 143 -1.90 -0.12 -18.97
C ALA A 143 -2.32 -1.61 -18.95
N GLY A 144 -3.60 -1.91 -19.20
CA GLY A 144 -4.11 -3.29 -19.24
C GLY A 144 -4.16 -4.00 -17.88
N VAL A 145 -4.29 -3.26 -16.77
CA VAL A 145 -4.23 -3.85 -15.42
C VAL A 145 -5.41 -4.77 -15.15
N ASP A 146 -5.15 -5.95 -14.56
CA ASP A 146 -6.14 -6.98 -14.20
C ASP A 146 -7.35 -6.40 -13.43
N ALA A 147 -7.09 -5.41 -12.58
CA ALA A 147 -8.07 -4.63 -11.81
C ALA A 147 -9.16 -3.96 -12.66
N VAL A 148 -8.92 -3.76 -13.95
CA VAL A 148 -9.74 -3.04 -14.93
C VAL A 148 -10.20 -3.97 -16.07
N ALA A 149 -9.81 -5.26 -16.05
CA ALA A 149 -10.14 -6.25 -17.08
C ALA A 149 -11.65 -6.57 -17.26
N HIS A 150 -12.52 -5.96 -16.45
CA HIS A 150 -13.98 -6.03 -16.55
C HIS A 150 -14.60 -4.76 -17.19
N ALA A 151 -13.78 -3.92 -17.82
CA ALA A 151 -14.27 -2.78 -18.59
C ALA A 151 -14.93 -3.27 -19.89
N GLU A 152 -16.08 -2.67 -20.23
CA GLU A 152 -16.79 -2.86 -21.50
C GLU A 152 -16.20 -1.92 -22.56
N GLY A 153 -16.46 -2.18 -23.84
CA GLY A 153 -15.86 -1.46 -24.97
C GLY A 153 -14.53 -2.09 -25.43
N ALA A 154 -13.73 -1.35 -26.20
CA ALA A 154 -12.44 -1.82 -26.70
C ALA A 154 -11.29 -0.87 -26.30
N ALA A 155 -10.17 -1.43 -25.84
CA ALA A 155 -8.94 -0.71 -25.59
C ALA A 155 -7.78 -1.45 -26.28
N LEU A 156 -7.15 -0.80 -27.26
CA LEU A 156 -6.23 -1.44 -28.20
C LEU A 156 -4.89 -0.68 -28.28
N ALA A 157 -3.84 -1.42 -28.57
CA ALA A 157 -2.48 -0.97 -28.80
C ALA A 157 -1.98 -1.60 -30.10
N ASN A 158 -2.02 -0.85 -31.19
CA ASN A 158 -2.01 -1.40 -32.55
C ASN A 158 -3.06 -2.53 -32.68
N THR A 159 -2.66 -3.76 -33.04
CA THR A 159 -3.56 -4.92 -33.17
C THR A 159 -3.83 -5.67 -31.85
N TYR A 160 -3.14 -5.33 -30.76
CA TYR A 160 -3.23 -6.06 -29.49
C TYR A 160 -4.21 -5.39 -28.52
N PRO A 161 -5.09 -6.12 -27.81
CA PRO A 161 -5.83 -5.54 -26.70
C PRO A 161 -4.86 -5.15 -25.57
N THR A 162 -5.14 -4.08 -24.82
CA THR A 162 -4.23 -3.60 -23.76
C THR A 162 -4.00 -4.63 -22.66
N THR A 163 -4.94 -5.56 -22.46
CA THR A 163 -4.79 -6.69 -21.53
C THR A 163 -3.76 -7.75 -21.97
N ALA A 164 -3.32 -7.75 -23.23
CA ALA A 164 -2.39 -8.75 -23.76
C ALA A 164 -0.98 -8.63 -23.14
N LEU A 165 -0.44 -9.74 -22.64
CA LEU A 165 0.88 -9.79 -22.00
C LEU A 165 2.02 -9.31 -22.91
N ARG A 166 1.93 -9.55 -24.24
CA ARG A 166 2.92 -9.07 -25.23
C ARG A 166 2.97 -7.54 -25.32
N TYR A 167 1.83 -6.86 -25.12
CA TYR A 167 1.78 -5.41 -25.01
C TYR A 167 2.24 -4.95 -23.62
N ARG A 168 1.71 -5.54 -22.54
CA ARG A 168 2.02 -5.12 -21.16
C ARG A 168 3.52 -5.23 -20.81
N ARG A 169 4.28 -6.13 -21.43
CA ARG A 169 5.75 -6.20 -21.31
C ARG A 169 6.50 -5.06 -22.00
N GLN A 170 5.88 -4.41 -22.98
CA GLN A 170 6.40 -3.22 -23.69
C GLN A 170 5.95 -1.90 -23.04
N VAL A 171 5.22 -1.97 -21.93
CA VAL A 171 4.74 -0.83 -21.13
C VAL A 171 5.58 -0.69 -19.85
N GLY A 172 6.11 0.50 -19.59
CA GLY A 172 6.50 0.90 -18.24
C GLY A 172 5.37 1.69 -17.59
N TYR A 173 4.95 1.33 -16.37
CA TYR A 173 3.82 1.98 -15.71
C TYR A 173 4.17 2.41 -14.27
N VAL A 174 4.24 3.71 -14.04
CA VAL A 174 4.57 4.30 -12.74
C VAL A 174 3.29 4.65 -11.99
N THR A 175 2.79 3.73 -11.16
CA THR A 175 1.58 3.91 -10.33
C THR A 175 1.85 4.54 -8.96
N SER A 176 2.96 4.16 -8.33
CA SER A 176 3.19 4.41 -6.91
C SER A 176 4.68 4.48 -6.57
N LEU A 177 4.98 4.98 -5.37
CA LEU A 177 6.33 4.97 -4.81
C LEU A 177 6.59 3.74 -3.90
N ASP A 178 5.60 2.87 -3.70
CA ASP A 178 5.68 1.76 -2.74
C ASP A 178 6.68 0.67 -3.17
N GLY A 179 6.97 0.55 -4.48
CA GLY A 179 8.00 -0.37 -5.01
C GLY A 179 9.45 0.03 -4.71
N ILE A 180 9.70 1.22 -4.14
CA ILE A 180 11.06 1.74 -3.89
C ILE A 180 11.61 1.24 -2.54
N ILE A 181 12.80 0.64 -2.58
CA ILE A 181 13.56 0.23 -1.39
C ILE A 181 14.22 1.47 -0.76
N LEU A 182 13.55 2.08 0.21
CA LEU A 182 13.96 3.33 0.85
C LEU A 182 15.31 3.25 1.57
N GLU A 183 15.64 2.08 2.13
CA GLU A 183 16.89 1.82 2.85
C GLU A 183 18.11 1.68 1.92
N ALA A 184 17.88 1.47 0.62
CA ALA A 184 18.89 1.21 -0.41
C ALA A 184 19.21 2.46 -1.26
N THR A 185 20.34 2.45 -1.99
CA THR A 185 20.70 3.54 -2.91
C THR A 185 19.86 3.55 -4.20
N VAL A 186 19.91 4.66 -4.95
CA VAL A 186 19.41 4.72 -6.34
C VAL A 186 20.01 3.58 -7.19
N SER A 187 21.32 3.33 -7.11
CA SER A 187 21.97 2.26 -7.85
C SER A 187 21.55 0.85 -7.42
N GLU A 188 21.32 0.61 -6.12
CA GLU A 188 20.78 -0.66 -5.61
C GLU A 188 19.32 -0.89 -6.07
N ASN A 189 18.48 0.16 -6.08
CA ASN A 189 17.10 0.08 -6.58
C ASN A 189 17.05 -0.23 -8.08
N LEU A 190 17.90 0.41 -8.88
CA LEU A 190 18.02 0.13 -10.32
C LEU A 190 18.58 -1.27 -10.59
N LEU A 191 19.56 -1.72 -9.81
CA LEU A 191 20.08 -3.09 -9.90
C LEU A 191 18.99 -4.14 -9.59
N PHE A 192 18.20 -3.91 -8.53
CA PHE A 192 17.08 -4.77 -8.16
C PHE A 192 16.01 -4.84 -9.28
N ALA A 193 15.67 -3.70 -9.89
CA ALA A 193 14.76 -3.66 -11.04
C ALA A 193 15.31 -4.42 -12.27
N ILE A 194 16.61 -4.32 -12.56
CA ILE A 194 17.26 -5.10 -13.64
C ILE A 194 17.18 -6.60 -13.34
N GLN A 195 17.60 -7.02 -12.15
CA GLN A 195 17.74 -8.43 -11.77
C GLN A 195 16.39 -9.15 -11.55
N LEU A 196 15.28 -8.42 -11.44
CA LEU A 196 13.93 -8.98 -11.50
C LEU A 196 13.35 -9.07 -12.91
N ARG A 197 13.84 -8.26 -13.87
CA ARG A 197 13.38 -8.30 -15.27
C ARG A 197 14.21 -9.25 -16.15
N PHE A 198 15.53 -9.26 -15.97
CA PHE A 198 16.47 -9.87 -16.92
C PHE A 198 17.54 -10.70 -16.20
N ASP A 199 17.94 -11.81 -16.80
CA ASP A 199 19.23 -12.44 -16.50
C ASP A 199 20.33 -11.68 -17.26
N ALA A 200 21.23 -11.01 -16.54
CA ALA A 200 22.21 -10.10 -17.11
C ALA A 200 23.56 -10.12 -16.37
N ASP A 201 24.64 -9.95 -17.12
CA ASP A 201 26.00 -9.77 -16.61
C ASP A 201 26.21 -8.40 -15.94
N ALA A 202 27.12 -8.34 -14.97
CA ALA A 202 27.51 -7.10 -14.28
C ALA A 202 27.99 -5.97 -15.22
N ARG A 203 28.48 -6.28 -16.42
CA ARG A 203 28.79 -5.25 -17.45
C ARG A 203 27.51 -4.63 -18.02
N THR A 204 26.51 -5.45 -18.32
CA THR A 204 25.19 -5.05 -18.85
C THR A 204 24.36 -4.34 -17.77
N GLU A 205 24.35 -4.86 -16.54
CA GLU A 205 23.71 -4.21 -15.38
C GLU A 205 24.24 -2.78 -15.20
N ARG A 206 25.57 -2.58 -15.16
CA ARG A 206 26.18 -1.24 -15.05
C ARG A 206 25.84 -0.32 -16.22
N LYS A 207 25.67 -0.85 -17.44
CA LYS A 207 25.24 -0.09 -18.62
C LYS A 207 23.78 0.37 -18.50
N LEU A 208 22.88 -0.52 -18.06
CA LEU A 208 21.47 -0.21 -17.83
C LEU A 208 21.26 0.78 -16.68
N ILE A 209 21.95 0.61 -15.54
CA ILE A 209 21.89 1.56 -14.41
C ILE A 209 22.27 2.97 -14.86
N ARG A 210 23.39 3.12 -15.60
CA ARG A 210 23.84 4.42 -16.11
C ARG A 210 22.90 5.00 -17.14
N LYS A 211 22.32 4.17 -18.03
CA LYS A 211 21.31 4.61 -19.00
C LYS A 211 20.08 5.18 -18.29
N ALA A 212 19.42 4.38 -17.45
CA ALA A 212 18.19 4.77 -16.78
C ALA A 212 18.38 6.00 -15.86
N ALA A 213 19.51 6.09 -15.15
CA ALA A 213 19.83 7.25 -14.33
C ALA A 213 20.10 8.53 -15.16
N ALA A 214 20.68 8.42 -16.36
CA ALA A 214 20.89 9.56 -17.26
C ALA A 214 19.60 10.04 -17.94
N ASP A 215 18.69 9.12 -18.24
CA ASP A 215 17.36 9.41 -18.79
C ASP A 215 16.47 10.09 -17.74
N ALA A 216 16.43 9.55 -16.52
CA ALA A 216 15.61 10.07 -15.42
C ALA A 216 16.23 11.23 -14.61
N LEU A 217 17.39 11.77 -15.01
CA LEU A 217 18.10 12.89 -14.36
C LEU A 217 18.55 12.59 -12.90
N LEU A 218 19.04 11.38 -12.65
CA LEU A 218 19.46 10.87 -11.34
C LEU A 218 20.92 10.39 -11.27
N THR A 219 21.77 10.73 -12.26
CA THR A 219 23.21 10.35 -12.31
C THR A 219 23.94 10.64 -11.00
N ASP A 220 23.75 11.84 -10.48
CA ASP A 220 24.51 12.37 -9.35
C ASP A 220 24.00 11.81 -8.01
N TYR A 221 22.82 11.17 -8.06
CA TYR A 221 22.13 10.56 -6.92
C TYR A 221 22.35 9.04 -6.83
N LEU A 222 23.11 8.43 -7.75
CA LEU A 222 23.35 6.97 -7.81
C LEU A 222 23.74 6.35 -6.46
N HIS A 223 24.55 7.04 -5.66
CA HIS A 223 25.04 6.56 -4.35
C HIS A 223 24.20 7.07 -3.15
N VAL A 224 23.16 7.86 -3.38
CA VAL A 224 22.26 8.41 -2.35
C VAL A 224 21.16 7.41 -2.04
N ARG A 225 20.83 7.22 -0.75
CA ARG A 225 19.72 6.37 -0.31
C ARG A 225 18.36 6.97 -0.69
N ALA A 226 17.44 6.16 -1.17
CA ALA A 226 16.12 6.62 -1.62
C ALA A 226 15.29 7.30 -0.49
N SER A 227 15.50 6.90 0.77
CA SER A 227 14.99 7.58 1.97
C SER A 227 15.41 9.06 2.09
N LEU A 228 16.58 9.44 1.55
CA LEU A 228 17.08 10.82 1.58
C LEU A 228 16.61 11.67 0.38
N LEU A 229 15.95 11.06 -0.61
CA LEU A 229 15.38 11.77 -1.76
C LEU A 229 14.04 12.44 -1.40
N CYS A 230 13.79 13.61 -1.98
CA CYS A 230 12.47 14.26 -1.96
C CYS A 230 11.43 13.48 -2.79
N PRO A 231 10.11 13.68 -2.59
CA PRO A 231 9.07 12.93 -3.30
C PRO A 231 9.19 12.94 -4.83
N ALA A 232 9.43 14.11 -5.46
CA ALA A 232 9.68 14.21 -6.90
C ALA A 232 10.87 13.35 -7.38
N ARG A 233 11.99 13.33 -6.64
CA ARG A 233 13.16 12.49 -6.98
C ARG A 233 12.91 11.00 -6.72
N ARG A 234 12.02 10.64 -5.80
CA ARG A 234 11.53 9.26 -5.66
C ARG A 234 10.63 8.87 -6.84
N TYR A 235 9.79 9.77 -7.34
CA TYR A 235 9.02 9.52 -8.56
C TYR A 235 9.94 9.31 -9.78
N LEU A 236 10.97 10.14 -9.94
CA LEU A 236 12.01 9.93 -10.96
C LEU A 236 12.78 8.61 -10.77
N LEU A 237 12.89 8.08 -9.54
CA LEU A 237 13.49 6.77 -9.27
C LEU A 237 12.57 5.61 -9.68
N ALA A 238 11.28 5.66 -9.35
CA ALA A 238 10.30 4.68 -9.83
C ALA A 238 10.25 4.67 -11.37
N LEU A 239 10.23 5.85 -11.98
CA LEU A 239 10.37 6.04 -13.42
C LEU A 239 11.65 5.40 -13.97
N ALA A 240 12.80 5.61 -13.33
CA ALA A 240 14.05 4.99 -13.74
C ALA A 240 14.05 3.45 -13.63
N MET A 241 13.34 2.89 -12.64
CA MET A 241 13.16 1.43 -12.48
C MET A 241 12.29 0.80 -13.57
N GLU A 242 11.36 1.57 -14.16
CA GLU A 242 10.61 1.16 -15.36
C GLU A 242 11.42 1.39 -16.65
N LEU A 243 12.14 2.51 -16.78
CA LEU A 243 13.01 2.82 -17.94
C LEU A 243 14.15 1.80 -18.16
N VAL A 244 14.54 1.05 -17.12
CA VAL A 244 15.42 -0.13 -17.21
C VAL A 244 14.91 -1.16 -18.24
N ALA A 245 13.60 -1.31 -18.41
CA ALA A 245 13.01 -2.22 -19.40
C ALA A 245 13.17 -1.73 -20.85
N GLU A 246 13.51 -0.45 -21.05
CA GLU A 246 13.51 0.25 -22.33
C GLU A 246 12.13 0.23 -23.03
N PRO A 247 11.02 0.56 -22.33
CA PRO A 247 9.66 0.39 -22.83
C PRO A 247 9.32 1.31 -24.01
N ILE A 248 8.36 0.89 -24.83
CA ILE A 248 7.86 1.62 -26.00
C ILE A 248 6.69 2.55 -25.61
N VAL A 249 5.90 2.16 -24.61
CA VAL A 249 4.87 3.01 -24.02
C VAL A 249 5.22 3.25 -22.56
N LEU A 250 5.17 4.50 -22.13
CA LEU A 250 5.48 4.91 -20.76
C LEU A 250 4.29 5.63 -20.16
N LEU A 251 3.66 5.01 -19.15
CA LEU A 251 2.45 5.49 -18.49
C LEU A 251 2.81 6.02 -17.10
N LEU A 252 2.41 7.25 -16.80
CA LEU A 252 2.84 8.01 -15.61
C LEU A 252 1.61 8.46 -14.81
N GLU A 253 1.45 7.92 -13.60
CA GLU A 253 0.26 8.17 -12.79
C GLU A 253 0.39 9.43 -11.91
N ASP A 254 -0.43 10.45 -12.20
CA ASP A 254 -0.62 11.68 -11.41
C ASP A 254 0.69 12.23 -10.77
N PRO A 255 1.74 12.53 -11.58
CA PRO A 255 3.05 12.89 -11.04
C PRO A 255 3.05 14.23 -10.31
N LEU A 256 2.25 15.19 -10.80
CA LEU A 256 2.38 16.62 -10.53
C LEU A 256 2.26 17.01 -9.04
N PRO A 257 1.38 16.42 -8.21
CA PRO A 257 1.27 16.77 -6.78
C PRO A 257 2.55 16.57 -5.95
N LEU A 258 3.54 15.83 -6.48
CA LEU A 258 4.84 15.60 -5.81
C LEU A 258 5.90 16.65 -6.18
N PHE A 259 5.63 17.54 -7.15
CA PHE A 259 6.62 18.38 -7.83
C PHE A 259 6.38 19.87 -7.55
N SER A 260 7.38 20.57 -7.00
CA SER A 260 7.40 22.04 -7.01
C SER A 260 7.83 22.57 -8.39
N LEU A 261 7.64 23.87 -8.66
CA LEU A 261 7.93 24.49 -9.96
C LEU A 261 9.33 24.16 -10.54
N ALA A 262 10.37 24.14 -9.71
CA ALA A 262 11.72 23.74 -10.13
C ALA A 262 11.83 22.25 -10.52
N HIS A 263 11.03 21.38 -9.88
CA HIS A 263 10.92 19.98 -10.28
C HIS A 263 10.07 19.81 -11.55
N LEU A 264 9.07 20.66 -11.81
CA LEU A 264 8.32 20.63 -13.09
C LEU A 264 9.23 20.93 -14.28
N GLN A 265 10.16 21.89 -14.14
CA GLN A 265 11.22 22.13 -15.15
C GLN A 265 12.18 20.93 -15.32
N LEU A 266 12.44 20.18 -14.24
CA LEU A 266 13.22 18.94 -14.30
C LEU A 266 12.45 17.82 -15.03
N PHE A 267 11.14 17.70 -14.80
CA PHE A 267 10.24 16.77 -15.48
C PHE A 267 10.12 17.09 -16.97
N ALA A 268 9.93 18.36 -17.34
CA ALA A 268 9.97 18.84 -18.73
C ALA A 268 11.25 18.42 -19.46
N ARG A 269 12.42 18.66 -18.85
CA ARG A 269 13.73 18.25 -19.41
C ARG A 269 13.88 16.74 -19.54
N MET A 270 13.30 15.97 -18.61
CA MET A 270 13.27 14.51 -18.67
C MET A 270 12.40 14.01 -19.84
N LEU A 271 11.16 14.52 -19.98
CA LEU A 271 10.26 14.18 -21.09
C LEU A 271 10.92 14.45 -22.45
N HIS A 272 11.53 15.63 -22.59
CA HIS A 272 12.24 16.03 -23.80
C HIS A 272 13.44 15.12 -24.13
N ARG A 273 14.19 14.66 -23.11
CA ARG A 273 15.25 13.64 -23.29
C ARG A 273 14.70 12.29 -23.75
N LEU A 274 13.60 11.82 -23.15
CA LEU A 274 12.98 10.54 -23.53
C LEU A 274 12.50 10.57 -24.99
N HIS A 275 11.79 11.62 -25.39
CA HIS A 275 11.31 11.77 -26.76
C HIS A 275 12.48 11.85 -27.76
N HIS A 276 13.53 12.65 -27.49
CA HIS A 276 14.71 12.68 -28.34
C HIS A 276 15.47 11.35 -28.41
N ARG A 277 15.46 10.56 -27.34
CA ARG A 277 16.16 9.26 -27.29
C ARG A 277 15.37 8.12 -27.93
N ASN A 278 14.04 8.18 -27.90
CA ASN A 278 13.16 7.23 -28.55
C ASN A 278 11.97 7.95 -29.21
N PRO A 279 12.13 8.48 -30.44
CA PRO A 279 11.06 9.19 -31.16
C PRO A 279 9.83 8.32 -31.51
N ASN A 280 9.95 6.99 -31.38
CA ASN A 280 8.82 6.06 -31.54
C ASN A 280 8.12 5.74 -30.22
N GLY A 281 8.67 6.21 -29.09
CA GLY A 281 8.16 5.96 -27.75
C GLY A 281 7.02 6.90 -27.40
N THR A 282 5.87 6.34 -27.03
CA THR A 282 4.68 7.12 -26.61
C THR A 282 4.72 7.33 -25.10
N VAL A 283 4.71 8.58 -24.63
CA VAL A 283 4.67 8.91 -23.19
C VAL A 283 3.31 9.49 -22.85
N VAL A 284 2.62 8.90 -21.87
CA VAL A 284 1.30 9.36 -21.42
C VAL A 284 1.34 9.61 -19.92
N TRP A 285 0.88 10.77 -19.46
CA TRP A 285 0.63 10.98 -18.02
C TRP A 285 -0.83 11.29 -17.72
N SER A 286 -1.31 10.79 -16.58
CA SER A 286 -2.56 11.25 -15.98
C SER A 286 -2.32 12.46 -15.08
N GLY A 287 -3.34 13.29 -14.87
CA GLY A 287 -3.27 14.41 -13.93
C GLY A 287 -4.64 14.97 -13.57
N SER A 288 -4.62 16.05 -12.78
CA SER A 288 -5.77 16.91 -12.43
C SER A 288 -5.56 18.40 -12.73
N THR A 289 -4.41 18.78 -13.27
CA THR A 289 -4.06 20.12 -13.79
C THR A 289 -3.06 19.95 -14.94
N ILE A 290 -2.87 20.96 -15.79
CA ILE A 290 -1.80 21.00 -16.79
C ILE A 290 -1.05 22.34 -16.65
N PRO A 291 -0.04 22.42 -15.76
CA PRO A 291 0.80 23.60 -15.63
C PRO A 291 1.38 24.03 -16.98
N TRP A 292 1.31 25.33 -17.29
CA TRP A 292 1.78 25.90 -18.57
C TRP A 292 3.21 25.47 -18.92
N THR A 293 4.09 25.32 -17.92
CA THR A 293 5.47 24.83 -18.06
C THR A 293 5.60 23.42 -18.64
N LEU A 294 4.51 22.65 -18.69
CA LEU A 294 4.43 21.34 -19.33
C LEU A 294 3.55 21.35 -20.58
N PHE A 295 2.60 22.28 -20.72
CA PHE A 295 1.75 22.43 -21.90
C PHE A 295 2.58 22.59 -23.19
N ASP A 296 3.68 23.34 -23.14
CA ASP A 296 4.63 23.48 -24.25
C ASP A 296 5.29 22.16 -24.68
N HIS A 297 5.43 21.20 -23.77
CA HIS A 297 6.06 19.89 -23.99
C HIS A 297 5.07 18.74 -24.27
N ILE A 298 3.77 19.04 -24.36
CA ILE A 298 2.72 18.10 -24.76
C ILE A 298 2.49 18.19 -26.27
N ASP A 299 2.21 17.07 -26.94
CA ASP A 299 1.67 17.03 -28.29
C ASP A 299 0.14 16.99 -28.25
N GLY A 300 -0.42 15.97 -27.60
CA GLY A 300 -1.86 15.71 -27.52
C GLY A 300 -2.39 15.74 -26.10
N LEU A 301 -3.67 16.09 -25.94
CA LEU A 301 -4.33 15.95 -24.65
C LEU A 301 -5.76 15.42 -24.78
N THR A 302 -6.20 14.76 -23.71
CA THR A 302 -7.57 14.28 -23.51
C THR A 302 -8.11 14.90 -22.22
N LEU A 303 -9.25 15.58 -22.34
CA LEU A 303 -10.02 16.12 -21.23
C LEU A 303 -11.12 15.10 -20.89
N LEU A 304 -11.23 14.68 -19.63
CA LEU A 304 -12.32 13.83 -19.13
C LEU A 304 -13.18 14.59 -18.12
N SER A 305 -14.48 14.58 -18.33
CA SER A 305 -15.49 15.13 -17.42
C SER A 305 -15.64 14.35 -16.11
N ALA A 306 -16.26 14.95 -15.10
CA ALA A 306 -16.62 14.33 -13.82
C ALA A 306 -17.55 13.09 -13.89
N ASP A 307 -18.08 12.77 -15.07
CA ASP A 307 -18.86 11.56 -15.38
C ASP A 307 -18.00 10.42 -15.99
N GLY A 308 -16.70 10.65 -16.22
CA GLY A 308 -15.83 9.71 -16.92
C GLY A 308 -16.07 9.61 -18.42
N LYS A 309 -16.68 10.64 -19.03
CA LYS A 309 -16.86 10.80 -20.49
C LYS A 309 -15.79 11.70 -21.08
N THR A 310 -15.35 11.41 -22.31
CA THR A 310 -14.48 12.28 -23.10
C THR A 310 -15.15 13.64 -23.32
N PHE A 311 -14.47 14.71 -22.89
CA PHE A 311 -14.87 16.10 -23.08
C PHE A 311 -14.13 16.75 -24.26
N TYR A 312 -12.88 16.36 -24.47
CA TYR A 312 -12.08 16.66 -25.67
C TYR A 312 -11.00 15.59 -25.83
N THR A 313 -10.56 15.33 -27.07
CA THR A 313 -9.30 14.61 -27.31
C THR A 313 -8.68 15.04 -28.64
N GLY A 314 -7.39 15.34 -28.66
CA GLY A 314 -6.70 15.79 -29.88
C GLY A 314 -5.36 16.49 -29.63
N HIS A 315 -4.78 17.08 -30.68
CA HIS A 315 -3.55 17.89 -30.59
C HIS A 315 -3.83 19.18 -29.79
N LYS A 316 -2.91 19.63 -28.93
CA LYS A 316 -3.11 20.78 -28.02
C LYS A 316 -3.62 22.07 -28.70
N LYS A 317 -3.18 22.35 -29.93
CA LYS A 317 -3.61 23.52 -30.72
C LYS A 317 -5.11 23.52 -31.06
N GLY A 318 -5.76 22.36 -31.03
CA GLY A 318 -7.21 22.25 -31.24
C GLY A 318 -8.05 22.50 -29.99
N VAL A 319 -7.44 22.59 -28.80
CA VAL A 319 -8.15 22.74 -27.52
C VAL A 319 -8.68 24.16 -27.36
N GLU A 320 -7.82 25.15 -27.60
CA GLU A 320 -8.19 26.58 -27.57
C GLU A 320 -9.27 26.88 -28.61
N ALA A 321 -9.11 26.35 -29.83
CA ALA A 321 -10.11 26.44 -30.89
C ALA A 321 -11.44 25.77 -30.52
N PHE A 322 -11.43 24.57 -29.93
CA PHE A 322 -12.65 23.91 -29.44
C PHE A 322 -13.36 24.73 -28.36
N LEU A 323 -12.62 25.25 -27.37
CA LEU A 323 -13.17 26.09 -26.30
C LEU A 323 -13.79 27.39 -26.86
N GLN A 324 -13.17 28.01 -27.87
CA GLN A 324 -13.64 29.27 -28.45
C GLN A 324 -14.74 29.10 -29.51
N GLU A 325 -14.58 28.16 -30.46
CA GLU A 325 -15.51 27.93 -31.58
C GLU A 325 -16.76 27.14 -31.15
N ASP A 326 -16.57 25.99 -30.51
CA ASP A 326 -17.66 25.04 -30.21
C ASP A 326 -18.32 25.29 -28.83
N LEU A 327 -17.66 26.02 -27.91
CA LEU A 327 -18.17 26.32 -26.57
C LEU A 327 -18.36 27.83 -26.28
N GLY A 328 -17.83 28.72 -27.11
CA GLY A 328 -17.97 30.17 -26.94
C GLY A 328 -17.20 30.76 -25.74
N ILE A 329 -16.21 30.03 -25.21
CA ILE A 329 -15.42 30.43 -24.04
C ILE A 329 -14.19 31.20 -24.50
N LEU A 330 -13.98 32.39 -23.92
CA LEU A 330 -12.83 33.23 -24.25
C LEU A 330 -11.61 32.82 -23.41
N CYS A 331 -10.77 31.94 -23.95
CA CYS A 331 -9.53 31.52 -23.30
C CYS A 331 -8.58 32.72 -23.06
N VAL A 332 -8.21 32.99 -21.81
CA VAL A 332 -7.22 34.01 -21.48
C VAL A 332 -5.80 33.41 -21.63
N PRO A 333 -4.86 34.09 -22.32
CA PRO A 333 -3.49 33.58 -22.47
C PRO A 333 -2.80 33.33 -21.11
N GLY A 334 -2.53 32.06 -20.82
CA GLY A 334 -1.85 31.62 -19.60
C GLY A 334 -2.76 31.05 -18.49
N GLU A 335 -4.08 31.00 -18.70
CA GLU A 335 -5.02 30.25 -17.85
C GLU A 335 -4.90 28.74 -18.12
N ASP A 336 -5.01 27.88 -17.10
CA ASP A 336 -5.00 26.41 -17.31
C ASP A 336 -6.33 25.99 -17.96
N VAL A 337 -6.25 25.19 -19.02
CA VAL A 337 -7.41 24.52 -19.65
C VAL A 337 -8.27 23.80 -18.61
N VAL A 338 -7.66 23.25 -17.55
CA VAL A 338 -8.37 22.57 -16.48
C VAL A 338 -9.06 23.54 -15.51
N ASP A 339 -8.52 24.74 -15.29
CA ASP A 339 -9.21 25.79 -14.51
C ASP A 339 -10.44 26.32 -15.27
N ILE A 340 -10.36 26.43 -16.60
CA ILE A 340 -11.51 26.73 -17.46
C ILE A 340 -12.57 25.62 -17.33
N MET A 341 -12.18 24.34 -17.36
CA MET A 341 -13.11 23.25 -17.08
C MET A 341 -13.69 23.32 -15.65
N ALA A 342 -12.91 23.73 -14.65
CA ALA A 342 -13.37 23.81 -13.25
C ALA A 342 -14.54 24.80 -13.10
N GLN A 343 -14.46 25.93 -13.81
CA GLN A 343 -15.53 26.92 -13.89
C GLN A 343 -16.81 26.33 -14.52
N MET A 344 -16.68 25.43 -15.49
CA MET A 344 -17.81 24.76 -16.14
C MET A 344 -18.44 23.65 -15.29
N GLU A 345 -17.66 22.88 -14.52
CA GLU A 345 -18.20 21.73 -13.76
C GLU A 345 -19.04 22.13 -12.52
N LEU A 346 -19.12 23.41 -12.19
CA LEU A 346 -20.03 23.96 -11.19
C LEU A 346 -21.52 23.88 -11.62
N ASP A 347 -21.82 23.82 -12.93
CA ASP A 347 -23.18 23.66 -13.46
C ASP A 347 -23.31 22.34 -14.25
N THR A 348 -24.13 21.41 -13.74
CA THR A 348 -24.41 20.14 -14.43
C THR A 348 -25.11 20.33 -15.79
N ALA A 349 -25.83 21.44 -16.00
CA ALA A 349 -26.37 21.80 -17.30
C ALA A 349 -25.29 22.33 -18.25
N ALA A 350 -24.22 22.97 -17.77
CA ALA A 350 -23.06 23.37 -18.55
C ALA A 350 -22.25 22.15 -18.99
N ILE A 351 -21.94 21.21 -18.08
CA ILE A 351 -21.31 19.93 -18.43
C ILE A 351 -22.12 19.22 -19.52
N THR A 352 -23.44 19.12 -19.33
CA THR A 352 -24.33 18.43 -20.29
C THR A 352 -24.32 19.12 -21.67
N ARG A 353 -24.42 20.45 -21.71
CA ARG A 353 -24.31 21.24 -22.96
C ARG A 353 -22.96 21.05 -23.65
N ALA A 354 -21.86 21.06 -22.88
CA ALA A 354 -20.52 20.95 -23.41
C ALA A 354 -20.20 19.55 -23.97
N LEU A 355 -20.66 18.49 -23.31
CA LEU A 355 -20.58 17.11 -23.83
C LEU A 355 -21.39 16.93 -25.12
N LEU A 356 -22.54 17.59 -25.25
CA LEU A 356 -23.32 17.62 -26.49
C LEU A 356 -22.61 18.41 -27.59
N SER A 357 -21.96 19.53 -27.26
CA SER A 357 -21.15 20.28 -28.23
C SER A 357 -19.95 19.45 -28.70
N PHE A 358 -19.17 18.85 -27.79
CA PHE A 358 -18.09 17.93 -28.18
C PHE A 358 -18.58 16.82 -29.10
N ARG A 359 -19.71 16.18 -28.78
CA ARG A 359 -20.30 15.11 -29.62
C ARG A 359 -20.63 15.58 -31.05
N ASN A 360 -21.04 16.83 -31.21
CA ASN A 360 -21.37 17.41 -32.52
C ASN A 360 -20.16 18.05 -33.22
N SER A 361 -19.07 18.31 -32.49
CA SER A 361 -17.88 19.00 -32.98
C SER A 361 -17.12 18.25 -34.08
N ARG A 362 -16.38 19.03 -34.87
CA ARG A 362 -15.32 18.57 -35.79
C ARG A 362 -14.35 17.57 -35.14
N TYR A 363 -14.05 17.72 -33.84
CA TYR A 363 -13.08 16.90 -33.12
C TYR A 363 -13.61 15.49 -32.82
N ASN A 364 -14.88 15.34 -32.43
CA ASN A 364 -15.48 14.01 -32.25
C ASN A 364 -15.69 13.30 -33.59
N LEU A 365 -16.07 14.01 -34.65
CA LEU A 365 -16.16 13.43 -35.99
C LEU A 365 -14.79 12.91 -36.48
N GLN A 366 -13.72 13.69 -36.26
CA GLN A 366 -12.36 13.26 -36.57
C GLN A 366 -11.91 12.06 -35.72
N LEU A 367 -12.22 12.04 -34.42
CA LEU A 367 -11.95 10.89 -33.54
C LEU A 367 -12.65 9.62 -34.04
N GLN A 368 -13.93 9.69 -34.40
CA GLN A 368 -14.68 8.54 -34.90
C GLN A 368 -14.12 8.02 -36.22
N HIS A 369 -13.78 8.91 -37.15
CA HIS A 369 -13.09 8.56 -38.39
C HIS A 369 -11.72 7.90 -38.13
N ASP A 370 -10.90 8.46 -37.22
CA ASP A 370 -9.59 7.92 -36.88
C ASP A 370 -9.67 6.53 -36.21
N LEU A 371 -10.68 6.30 -35.37
CA LEU A 371 -10.95 4.99 -34.74
C LEU A 371 -11.43 3.96 -35.78
N GLN A 372 -12.32 4.35 -36.70
CA GLN A 372 -12.72 3.50 -37.83
C GLN A 372 -11.52 3.15 -38.73
N ALA A 373 -10.67 4.13 -39.03
CA ALA A 373 -9.45 3.91 -39.80
C ALA A 373 -8.43 3.04 -39.05
N HIS A 374 -8.37 3.11 -37.71
CA HIS A 374 -7.55 2.22 -36.87
C HIS A 374 -8.08 0.77 -36.93
N ARG A 375 -9.40 0.55 -36.80
CA ARG A 375 -10.03 -0.77 -36.98
C ARG A 375 -9.72 -1.36 -38.37
N ALA A 376 -9.90 -0.60 -39.44
CA ALA A 376 -9.57 -1.03 -40.81
C ALA A 376 -8.06 -1.37 -40.98
N ARG A 377 -7.16 -0.65 -40.30
CA ARG A 377 -5.71 -0.96 -40.26
C ARG A 377 -5.39 -2.26 -39.53
N ILE A 378 -6.21 -2.66 -38.55
CA ILE A 378 -6.10 -3.95 -37.83
C ILE A 378 -6.55 -5.09 -38.76
N GLU A 379 -7.72 -4.97 -39.37
CA GLU A 379 -8.29 -5.97 -40.31
C GLU A 379 -7.33 -6.27 -41.47
N THR A 380 -6.67 -5.23 -42.00
CA THR A 380 -5.67 -5.32 -43.07
C THR A 380 -4.26 -5.71 -42.59
N ASN A 381 -4.07 -6.03 -41.30
CA ASN A 381 -2.80 -6.43 -40.68
C ASN A 381 -1.61 -5.48 -40.99
N THR A 382 -1.88 -4.17 -41.08
CA THR A 382 -0.86 -3.18 -41.53
C THR A 382 0.21 -2.83 -40.48
N PHE A 383 -0.04 -3.16 -39.22
CA PHE A 383 0.86 -2.85 -38.11
C PHE A 383 2.06 -3.82 -38.05
N ALA A 384 3.22 -3.30 -37.62
CA ALA A 384 4.34 -4.14 -37.26
C ALA A 384 4.01 -4.97 -35.99
N THR A 385 4.51 -6.21 -35.93
CA THR A 385 4.47 -7.01 -34.71
C THR A 385 5.26 -6.32 -33.61
N LEU A 386 4.74 -6.34 -32.38
CA LEU A 386 5.48 -5.83 -31.22
C LEU A 386 6.80 -6.61 -31.09
N PRO A 387 7.94 -5.95 -30.84
CA PRO A 387 9.22 -6.64 -30.72
C PRO A 387 9.16 -7.67 -29.59
N GLU A 388 9.86 -8.77 -29.81
CA GLU A 388 10.03 -9.83 -28.82
C GLU A 388 11.08 -9.38 -27.78
N GLU A 389 10.99 -9.88 -26.54
CA GLU A 389 11.94 -9.51 -25.50
C GLU A 389 13.34 -10.02 -25.84
N THR A 390 14.28 -9.11 -26.07
CA THR A 390 15.66 -9.41 -26.50
C THR A 390 16.55 -9.92 -25.37
N ARG A 391 15.98 -10.23 -24.20
CA ARG A 391 16.68 -10.60 -22.96
C ARG A 391 15.96 -11.76 -22.30
N ALA A 392 16.72 -12.74 -21.83
CA ALA A 392 16.16 -13.87 -21.10
C ALA A 392 15.58 -13.41 -19.74
N PRO A 393 14.39 -13.90 -19.33
CA PRO A 393 13.88 -13.67 -17.99
C PRO A 393 14.74 -14.42 -16.95
N PRO A 394 14.87 -13.92 -15.71
CA PRO A 394 15.69 -14.55 -14.68
C PRO A 394 15.13 -15.90 -14.25
N HIS A 395 16.02 -16.86 -13.99
CA HIS A 395 15.64 -18.17 -13.47
C HIS A 395 14.89 -18.07 -12.13
N TYR A 396 13.88 -18.93 -11.93
CA TYR A 396 13.05 -18.97 -10.71
C TYR A 396 13.87 -18.92 -9.41
N LEU A 397 14.98 -19.65 -9.34
CA LEU A 397 15.83 -19.69 -8.15
C LEU A 397 16.57 -18.36 -7.89
N ARG A 398 17.07 -17.69 -8.94
CA ARG A 398 17.70 -16.35 -8.83
C ARG A 398 16.67 -15.34 -8.33
N MET A 399 15.48 -15.34 -8.92
CA MET A 399 14.35 -14.49 -8.55
C MET A 399 13.86 -14.75 -7.10
N GLN A 400 13.71 -16.02 -6.73
CA GLN A 400 13.32 -16.46 -5.38
C GLN A 400 14.33 -15.98 -4.33
N TRP A 401 15.63 -16.09 -4.64
CA TRP A 401 16.72 -15.63 -3.78
C TRP A 401 16.72 -14.12 -3.62
N LEU A 402 16.58 -13.35 -4.72
CA LEU A 402 16.48 -11.89 -4.68
C LEU A 402 15.34 -11.41 -3.77
N LEU A 403 14.14 -11.98 -3.95
CA LEU A 403 12.96 -11.61 -3.17
C LEU A 403 13.12 -12.00 -1.68
N LEU A 404 13.74 -13.15 -1.39
CA LEU A 404 14.04 -13.58 -0.02
C LEU A 404 15.06 -12.64 0.66
N VAL A 405 16.17 -12.34 -0.01
CA VAL A 405 17.21 -11.44 0.52
C VAL A 405 16.65 -10.04 0.77
N HIS A 406 15.86 -9.51 -0.17
CA HIS A 406 15.15 -8.24 0.02
C HIS A 406 14.21 -8.27 1.25
N ALA A 407 13.36 -9.29 1.34
CA ALA A 407 12.37 -9.42 2.41
C ALA A 407 13.02 -9.55 3.80
N LEU A 408 14.13 -10.29 3.91
CA LEU A 408 14.92 -10.44 5.14
C LEU A 408 15.70 -9.15 5.51
N ARG A 409 16.38 -8.51 4.54
CA ARG A 409 17.16 -7.29 4.76
C ARG A 409 16.27 -6.14 5.28
N GLY A 410 15.05 -6.02 4.76
CA GLY A 410 14.10 -4.98 5.19
C GLY A 410 13.44 -5.22 6.57
N ASN A 411 13.12 -6.47 6.92
CA ASN A 411 12.20 -6.77 8.03
C ASN A 411 12.80 -7.60 9.18
N VAL A 412 14.01 -8.12 9.03
CA VAL A 412 14.72 -8.87 10.09
C VAL A 412 16.02 -8.16 10.47
N VAL A 413 16.84 -7.80 9.47
CA VAL A 413 18.16 -7.16 9.67
C VAL A 413 18.07 -5.63 9.77
N GLY A 414 16.96 -5.03 9.33
CA GLY A 414 16.74 -3.59 9.38
C GLY A 414 16.71 -3.04 10.81
N ARG A 415 17.37 -1.89 11.06
CA ARG A 415 17.46 -1.26 12.40
C ARG A 415 16.09 -1.00 13.04
N THR A 416 15.08 -0.70 12.21
CA THR A 416 13.68 -0.48 12.60
C THR A 416 12.94 -1.74 13.03
N ALA A 417 13.39 -2.93 12.60
CA ALA A 417 12.87 -4.23 13.04
C ALA A 417 13.65 -4.78 14.24
N LEU A 418 14.97 -4.60 14.24
CA LEU A 418 15.86 -5.11 15.28
C LEU A 418 15.57 -4.49 16.66
N VAL A 419 15.17 -3.22 16.73
CA VAL A 419 14.79 -2.57 18.01
C VAL A 419 13.59 -3.26 18.68
N PRO A 420 12.44 -3.49 18.01
CA PRO A 420 11.37 -4.34 18.54
C PRO A 420 11.80 -5.75 18.99
N TRP A 421 12.62 -6.45 18.20
CA TRP A 421 13.08 -7.81 18.56
C TRP A 421 13.98 -7.81 19.81
N VAL A 422 14.92 -6.86 19.92
CA VAL A 422 15.80 -6.72 21.09
C VAL A 422 15.02 -6.24 22.31
N GLY A 423 14.10 -5.28 22.15
CA GLY A 423 13.25 -4.81 23.25
C GLY A 423 12.40 -5.95 23.84
N LEU A 424 11.85 -6.82 23.00
CA LEU A 424 11.15 -8.02 23.45
C LEU A 424 12.08 -9.03 24.13
N LEU A 425 13.28 -9.26 23.61
CA LEU A 425 14.26 -10.14 24.27
C LEU A 425 14.62 -9.64 25.67
N VAL A 426 14.76 -8.32 25.86
CA VAL A 426 15.00 -7.69 27.16
C VAL A 426 13.80 -7.84 28.09
N VAL A 427 12.56 -7.69 27.59
CA VAL A 427 11.34 -7.93 28.39
C VAL A 427 11.25 -9.40 28.83
N ILE A 428 11.51 -10.35 27.92
CA ILE A 428 11.53 -11.79 28.24
C ILE A 428 12.60 -12.08 29.30
N LEU A 429 13.83 -11.59 29.12
CA LEU A 429 14.92 -11.77 30.09
C LEU A 429 14.57 -11.18 31.47
N LEU A 430 13.98 -9.97 31.51
CA LEU A 430 13.58 -9.31 32.75
C LEU A 430 12.52 -10.12 33.50
N VAL A 431 11.54 -10.69 32.80
CA VAL A 431 10.55 -11.60 33.40
C VAL A 431 11.25 -12.81 34.00
N CYS A 432 12.13 -13.46 33.26
CA CYS A 432 12.78 -14.70 33.73
C CYS A 432 13.77 -14.48 34.88
N ILE A 433 14.42 -13.30 34.94
CA ILE A 433 15.19 -12.86 36.12
C ILE A 433 14.28 -12.60 37.32
N LEU A 434 13.16 -11.89 37.13
CA LEU A 434 12.26 -11.56 38.23
C LEU A 434 11.65 -12.82 38.87
N VAL A 435 11.32 -13.84 38.07
CA VAL A 435 10.82 -15.13 38.56
C VAL A 435 11.86 -15.84 39.42
N ALA A 436 13.09 -16.00 38.93
CA ALA A 436 14.18 -16.65 39.65
C ALA A 436 14.63 -15.90 40.94
N LEU A 437 14.17 -14.66 41.13
CA LEU A 437 14.34 -13.89 42.38
C LEU A 437 13.14 -14.02 43.34
N THR A 438 12.06 -14.71 42.94
CA THR A 438 10.82 -14.89 43.70
C THR A 438 10.50 -16.36 44.05
N ASP A 439 11.35 -17.30 43.65
CA ASP A 439 11.15 -18.72 43.92
C ASP A 439 11.33 -19.02 45.42
N GLY A 440 10.20 -19.32 46.08
CA GLY A 440 10.09 -19.81 47.44
C GLY A 440 8.88 -20.73 47.55
N GLU A 441 8.97 -21.77 48.38
CA GLU A 441 8.16 -23.01 48.30
C GLU A 441 6.67 -22.89 48.73
N GLY A 442 6.08 -21.69 48.66
CA GLY A 442 4.71 -21.40 49.07
C GLY A 442 3.67 -21.33 47.94
N GLN A 443 2.40 -21.11 48.31
CA GLN A 443 1.24 -21.04 47.41
C GLN A 443 1.34 -19.96 46.30
N GLY A 444 2.30 -19.03 46.40
CA GLY A 444 2.61 -18.06 45.35
C GLY A 444 3.14 -18.67 44.05
N ASP A 445 3.84 -19.80 44.11
CA ASP A 445 4.47 -20.47 42.94
C ASP A 445 3.44 -20.75 41.82
N MET A 446 2.28 -21.32 42.16
CA MET A 446 1.22 -21.57 41.16
C MET A 446 0.72 -20.29 40.48
N GLN A 447 0.74 -19.14 41.18
CA GLN A 447 0.37 -17.85 40.58
C GLN A 447 1.50 -17.30 39.69
N ASN A 448 2.75 -17.45 40.12
CA ASN A 448 3.93 -17.09 39.34
C ASN A 448 3.97 -17.89 38.03
N VAL A 449 3.94 -19.23 38.08
CA VAL A 449 3.91 -20.12 36.91
C VAL A 449 2.80 -19.73 35.94
N ARG A 450 1.57 -19.51 36.41
CA ARG A 450 0.45 -19.06 35.59
C ARG A 450 0.73 -17.72 34.90
N GLY A 451 1.19 -16.73 35.65
CA GLY A 451 1.44 -15.37 35.17
C GLY A 451 2.55 -15.33 34.12
N VAL A 452 3.61 -16.10 34.34
CA VAL A 452 4.78 -16.20 33.46
C VAL A 452 4.44 -16.89 32.15
N LEU A 453 3.78 -18.06 32.20
CA LEU A 453 3.32 -18.76 31.01
C LEU A 453 2.34 -17.90 30.18
N PHE A 454 1.44 -17.17 30.84
CA PHE A 454 0.53 -16.24 30.17
C PHE A 454 1.30 -15.07 29.53
N LEU A 455 2.22 -14.44 30.27
CA LEU A 455 2.96 -13.26 29.83
C LEU A 455 3.92 -13.54 28.66
N LEU A 456 4.70 -14.62 28.73
CA LEU A 456 5.62 -15.01 27.65
C LEU A 456 4.86 -15.31 26.35
N LEU A 457 3.74 -16.03 26.44
CA LEU A 457 2.90 -16.37 25.29
C LEU A 457 2.18 -15.13 24.74
N SER A 458 1.64 -14.27 25.62
CA SER A 458 1.09 -12.94 25.30
C SER A 458 2.08 -12.09 24.50
N CYS A 459 3.32 -11.97 24.96
CA CYS A 459 4.37 -11.21 24.31
C CYS A 459 4.76 -11.79 22.94
N SER A 460 4.79 -13.13 22.80
CA SER A 460 5.03 -13.81 21.51
C SER A 460 3.94 -13.51 20.46
N VAL A 461 2.72 -13.19 20.91
CA VAL A 461 1.60 -12.77 20.06
C VAL A 461 1.67 -11.28 19.76
N GLN A 462 1.84 -10.43 20.78
CA GLN A 462 1.76 -8.96 20.66
C GLN A 462 2.86 -8.33 19.79
N ILE A 463 4.03 -8.95 19.70
CA ILE A 463 5.10 -8.53 18.79
C ILE A 463 4.63 -8.41 17.32
N ASN A 464 3.69 -9.27 16.90
CA ASN A 464 3.16 -9.27 15.55
C ASN A 464 2.36 -7.99 15.24
N SER A 465 1.67 -7.44 16.25
CA SER A 465 0.91 -6.18 16.16
C SER A 465 1.80 -5.01 15.73
N ILE A 466 3.06 -4.97 16.21
CA ILE A 466 4.05 -3.93 15.88
C ILE A 466 4.45 -4.03 14.40
N PHE A 467 4.58 -5.25 13.86
CA PHE A 467 5.00 -5.47 12.48
C PHE A 467 3.89 -5.26 11.43
N LEU A 468 2.61 -5.19 11.79
CA LEU A 468 1.49 -4.97 10.85
C LEU A 468 1.70 -3.78 9.89
N LYS A 469 2.32 -2.69 10.35
CA LYS A 469 2.63 -1.52 9.50
C LYS A 469 3.70 -1.83 8.45
N ALA A 470 4.70 -2.63 8.81
CA ALA A 470 5.73 -3.10 7.89
C ALA A 470 5.14 -4.10 6.88
N GLU A 471 4.29 -5.03 7.32
CA GLU A 471 3.61 -5.98 6.44
C GLU A 471 2.71 -5.29 5.41
N LEU A 472 1.94 -4.28 5.83
CA LEU A 472 1.12 -3.50 4.91
C LEU A 472 1.95 -2.77 3.84
N ARG A 473 3.14 -2.27 4.19
CA ARG A 473 4.10 -1.68 3.26
C ARG A 473 4.68 -2.75 2.32
N ASN A 474 5.13 -3.89 2.85
CA ASN A 474 5.65 -5.02 2.06
C ASN A 474 4.63 -5.50 1.02
N TRP A 475 3.36 -5.62 1.41
CA TRP A 475 2.26 -6.01 0.53
C TRP A 475 1.97 -4.98 -0.57
N ARG A 476 2.02 -3.68 -0.26
CA ARG A 476 1.90 -2.62 -1.28
C ARG A 476 3.08 -2.63 -2.27
N ALA A 477 4.31 -2.77 -1.77
CA ALA A 477 5.51 -2.89 -2.59
C ALA A 477 5.39 -4.09 -3.56
N PHE A 478 4.97 -5.25 -3.06
CA PHE A 478 4.78 -6.44 -3.90
C PHE A 478 3.64 -6.27 -4.91
N GLN A 479 2.51 -5.62 -4.57
CA GLN A 479 1.46 -5.33 -5.54
C GLN A 479 1.98 -4.42 -6.67
N SER A 480 2.73 -3.35 -6.35
CA SER A 480 3.36 -2.48 -7.35
C SER A 480 4.34 -3.25 -8.25
N LEU A 481 5.18 -4.12 -7.68
CA LEU A 481 6.12 -4.95 -8.42
C LEU A 481 5.40 -6.01 -9.28
N LYS A 482 4.32 -6.62 -8.79
CA LYS A 482 3.51 -7.58 -9.55
C LYS A 482 2.87 -6.91 -10.77
N ASP A 483 2.31 -5.72 -10.60
CA ASP A 483 1.62 -5.00 -11.66
C ASP A 483 2.58 -4.51 -12.78
N THR A 484 3.86 -4.19 -12.49
CA THR A 484 4.84 -3.72 -13.50
C THR A 484 5.82 -4.77 -14.03
N LEU A 485 6.02 -5.88 -13.31
CA LEU A 485 6.95 -6.97 -13.69
C LEU A 485 6.22 -8.26 -14.09
N HIS A 486 4.89 -8.33 -13.98
CA HIS A 486 4.06 -9.51 -14.28
C HIS A 486 4.51 -10.77 -13.52
N ILE A 487 5.00 -10.55 -12.29
CA ILE A 487 5.62 -11.55 -11.42
C ILE A 487 4.61 -12.55 -10.89
N SER A 488 4.98 -13.83 -10.86
CA SER A 488 4.19 -14.89 -10.23
C SER A 488 4.11 -14.71 -8.72
N VAL A 489 3.02 -15.18 -8.11
CA VAL A 489 2.71 -14.95 -6.69
C VAL A 489 3.53 -15.87 -5.76
N THR A 490 3.95 -17.04 -6.26
CA THR A 490 4.63 -18.10 -5.47
C THR A 490 5.99 -17.69 -4.87
N PRO A 491 6.92 -17.03 -5.59
CA PRO A 491 8.21 -16.65 -5.01
C PRO A 491 8.09 -15.72 -3.80
N TYR A 492 7.15 -14.77 -3.84
CA TYR A 492 6.89 -13.85 -2.73
C TYR A 492 6.17 -14.55 -1.56
N PHE A 493 5.35 -15.57 -1.83
CA PHE A 493 4.74 -16.40 -0.78
C PHE A 493 5.83 -17.15 0.00
N VAL A 494 6.70 -17.88 -0.69
CA VAL A 494 7.81 -18.61 -0.08
C VAL A 494 8.75 -17.67 0.68
N ALA A 495 9.12 -16.53 0.08
CA ALA A 495 9.95 -15.51 0.75
C ALA A 495 9.27 -14.96 2.02
N THR A 496 7.95 -14.80 2.01
CA THR A 496 7.16 -14.37 3.17
C THR A 496 7.12 -15.43 4.27
N ILE A 497 6.88 -16.70 3.94
CA ILE A 497 6.89 -17.80 4.92
C ILE A 497 8.27 -17.97 5.57
N VAL A 498 9.36 -17.96 4.80
CA VAL A 498 10.73 -18.08 5.36
C VAL A 498 11.05 -16.88 6.26
N ARG A 499 10.68 -15.65 5.85
CA ARG A 499 10.81 -14.42 6.66
C ARG A 499 9.96 -14.45 7.93
N LEU A 500 8.80 -15.10 7.91
CA LEU A 500 7.99 -15.31 9.11
C LEU A 500 8.67 -16.29 10.06
N VAL A 501 9.17 -17.42 9.57
CA VAL A 501 9.82 -18.44 10.42
C VAL A 501 11.10 -17.91 11.07
N ALA A 502 11.95 -17.19 10.35
CA ALA A 502 13.30 -16.84 10.81
C ALA A 502 13.34 -16.14 12.20
N PRO A 503 12.56 -15.09 12.52
CA PRO A 503 12.53 -14.52 13.87
C PRO A 503 11.95 -15.45 14.96
N ARG A 504 11.07 -16.41 14.61
CA ARG A 504 10.49 -17.35 15.59
C ARG A 504 11.46 -18.48 15.95
N LEU A 505 12.51 -18.71 15.16
CA LEU A 505 13.66 -19.51 15.61
C LEU A 505 14.39 -18.82 16.79
N CYS A 506 14.49 -17.49 16.79
CA CYS A 506 15.01 -16.74 17.94
C CYS A 506 14.06 -16.82 19.16
N PHE A 507 12.75 -16.97 18.95
CA PHE A 507 11.81 -17.27 20.05
C PHE A 507 11.96 -18.67 20.61
N ALA A 508 12.27 -19.68 19.78
CA ALA A 508 12.61 -21.00 20.30
C ALA A 508 13.87 -20.93 21.19
N LEU A 509 14.90 -20.17 20.79
CA LEU A 509 16.10 -19.97 21.61
C LEU A 509 15.81 -19.21 22.92
N ALA A 510 15.04 -18.12 22.86
CA ALA A 510 14.66 -17.34 24.05
C ALA A 510 13.74 -18.13 25.00
N GLY A 511 12.80 -18.91 24.44
CA GLY A 511 11.96 -19.85 25.17
C GLY A 511 12.80 -20.90 25.89
N CYS A 512 13.78 -21.50 25.20
CA CYS A 512 14.69 -22.46 25.82
C CYS A 512 15.47 -21.84 26.98
N SER A 513 16.03 -20.63 26.80
CA SER A 513 16.80 -19.97 27.87
C SER A 513 15.95 -19.62 29.09
N CYS A 514 14.68 -19.24 28.91
CA CYS A 514 13.78 -18.95 30.03
C CYS A 514 13.25 -20.21 30.71
N ALA A 515 12.88 -21.24 29.94
CA ALA A 515 12.42 -22.49 30.53
C ALA A 515 13.54 -23.22 31.29
N ALA A 516 14.80 -23.13 30.83
CA ALA A 516 15.95 -23.67 31.56
C ALA A 516 16.27 -22.92 32.87
N VAL A 517 15.65 -21.76 33.11
CA VAL A 517 15.77 -20.98 34.36
C VAL A 517 14.55 -21.17 35.27
N ILE A 518 13.35 -21.37 34.70
CA ILE A 518 12.07 -21.37 35.44
C ILE A 518 11.48 -22.79 35.63
N PHE A 519 11.82 -23.75 34.78
CA PHE A 519 11.15 -25.06 34.71
C PHE A 519 12.15 -26.22 34.58
N GLN A 520 11.65 -27.45 34.81
CA GLN A 520 12.44 -28.68 34.62
C GLN A 520 12.67 -28.97 33.12
N GLU A 521 13.69 -29.77 32.79
CA GLU A 521 14.15 -29.98 31.39
C GLU A 521 13.03 -30.35 30.39
N ALA A 522 12.02 -31.12 30.83
CA ALA A 522 10.89 -31.52 30.00
C ALA A 522 10.03 -30.34 29.49
N ALA A 523 9.98 -29.23 30.24
CA ALA A 523 9.23 -28.02 29.90
C ALA A 523 9.93 -27.14 28.85
N VAL A 524 11.25 -27.33 28.67
CA VAL A 524 12.09 -26.49 27.80
C VAL A 524 11.68 -26.61 26.33
N VAL A 525 11.30 -27.82 25.91
CA VAL A 525 10.84 -28.10 24.55
C VAL A 525 9.39 -27.61 24.35
N SER A 526 8.51 -27.81 25.34
CA SER A 526 7.09 -27.45 25.23
C SER A 526 6.88 -25.93 25.15
N LEU A 527 7.47 -25.13 26.06
CA LEU A 527 7.36 -23.66 26.03
C LEU A 527 7.84 -23.11 24.67
N SER A 528 8.99 -23.56 24.21
CA SER A 528 9.67 -23.05 23.01
C SER A 528 8.89 -23.34 21.72
N ILE A 529 8.36 -24.56 21.58
CA ILE A 529 7.49 -24.92 20.44
C ILE A 529 6.20 -24.10 20.49
N MET A 530 5.55 -24.00 21.65
CA MET A 530 4.27 -23.31 21.77
C MET A 530 4.39 -21.79 21.54
N MET A 531 5.46 -21.13 22.02
CA MET A 531 5.75 -19.72 21.74
C MET A 531 6.03 -19.45 20.26
N ALA A 532 6.84 -20.29 19.61
CA ALA A 532 7.13 -20.15 18.19
C ALA A 532 5.86 -20.33 17.33
N LEU A 533 5.07 -21.35 17.67
CA LEU A 533 3.90 -21.77 16.89
C LEU A 533 2.69 -20.84 17.07
N THR A 534 2.37 -20.39 18.30
CA THR A 534 1.33 -19.37 18.50
C THR A 534 1.68 -18.05 17.81
N SER A 535 2.94 -17.60 17.92
CA SER A 535 3.42 -16.40 17.23
C SER A 535 3.31 -16.52 15.72
N PHE A 536 3.68 -17.67 15.14
CA PHE A 536 3.56 -17.93 13.70
C PHE A 536 2.10 -17.94 13.24
N THR A 537 1.22 -18.68 13.91
CA THR A 537 -0.22 -18.75 13.57
C THR A 537 -0.88 -17.38 13.63
N HIS A 538 -0.56 -16.57 14.64
CA HIS A 538 -1.06 -15.19 14.75
C HIS A 538 -0.48 -14.26 13.66
N ALA A 539 0.79 -14.40 13.31
CA ALA A 539 1.41 -13.61 12.25
C ALA A 539 0.79 -13.92 10.86
N CYS A 540 0.51 -15.19 10.57
CA CYS A 540 -0.19 -15.60 9.37
C CYS A 540 -1.63 -15.05 9.33
N LEU A 541 -2.36 -15.07 10.45
CA LEU A 541 -3.70 -14.48 10.56
C LEU A 541 -3.68 -12.96 10.31
N GLY A 542 -2.69 -12.26 10.89
CA GLY A 542 -2.47 -10.83 10.66
C GLY A 542 -2.20 -10.48 9.20
N LEU A 543 -1.45 -11.33 8.48
CA LEU A 543 -1.20 -11.15 7.05
C LEU A 543 -2.45 -11.40 6.19
N VAL A 544 -3.30 -12.38 6.52
CA VAL A 544 -4.61 -12.54 5.86
C VAL A 544 -5.43 -11.25 6.02
N ALA A 545 -5.46 -10.67 7.23
CA ALA A 545 -6.12 -9.38 7.43
C ALA A 545 -5.51 -8.25 6.57
N VAL A 546 -4.17 -8.14 6.49
CA VAL A 546 -3.45 -7.14 5.66
C VAL A 546 -3.84 -7.22 4.18
N TYR A 547 -4.12 -8.42 3.66
CA TYR A 547 -4.46 -8.63 2.24
C TYR A 547 -5.90 -8.24 1.88
N TRP A 548 -6.84 -8.40 2.82
CA TRP A 548 -8.26 -8.07 2.64
C TRP A 548 -8.65 -6.65 3.11
N LEU A 549 -7.97 -6.13 4.14
CA LEU A 549 -8.24 -4.82 4.75
C LEU A 549 -6.98 -3.95 4.76
N PRO A 550 -6.48 -3.45 3.61
CA PRO A 550 -5.16 -2.82 3.51
C PRO A 550 -5.09 -1.35 4.02
N ARG A 551 -5.78 -1.05 5.12
CA ARG A 551 -5.78 0.23 5.85
C ARG A 551 -5.30 0.00 7.28
N PHE A 552 -4.25 0.72 7.68
CA PHE A 552 -3.55 0.46 8.94
C PHE A 552 -4.46 0.57 10.17
N ASP A 553 -5.37 1.55 10.20
CA ASP A 553 -6.20 1.85 11.36
C ASP A 553 -7.23 0.74 11.62
N TYR A 554 -7.80 0.18 10.56
CA TYR A 554 -8.71 -0.97 10.63
C TYR A 554 -7.98 -2.27 11.00
N LEU A 555 -6.75 -2.47 10.50
CA LEU A 555 -5.92 -3.61 10.88
C LEU A 555 -5.52 -3.55 12.36
N LEU A 556 -5.12 -2.37 12.82
CA LEU A 556 -4.73 -2.14 14.21
C LEU A 556 -5.92 -2.36 15.15
N LEU A 557 -7.10 -1.81 14.81
CA LEU A 557 -8.33 -2.03 15.56
C LEU A 557 -8.73 -3.51 15.61
N LEU A 558 -8.80 -4.18 14.45
CA LEU A 558 -9.17 -5.60 14.35
C LEU A 558 -8.22 -6.49 15.16
N ASN A 559 -6.91 -6.23 15.08
CA ASN A 559 -5.90 -6.93 15.86
C ASN A 559 -6.10 -6.74 17.37
N HIS A 560 -6.36 -5.52 17.84
CA HIS A 560 -6.56 -5.25 19.27
C HIS A 560 -7.87 -5.88 19.79
N VAL A 561 -8.96 -5.85 19.01
CA VAL A 561 -10.21 -6.52 19.38
C VAL A 561 -10.02 -8.05 19.44
N TYR A 562 -9.37 -8.65 18.44
CA TYR A 562 -9.07 -10.08 18.44
C TYR A 562 -8.11 -10.49 19.57
N TYR A 563 -7.10 -9.66 19.88
CA TYR A 563 -6.20 -9.91 21.01
C TYR A 563 -6.94 -9.83 22.36
N GLY A 564 -7.77 -8.81 22.57
CA GLY A 564 -8.58 -8.69 23.79
C GLY A 564 -9.51 -9.89 23.98
N TYR A 565 -10.15 -10.33 22.90
CA TYR A 565 -10.91 -11.58 22.87
C TYR A 565 -10.05 -12.80 23.26
N CYS A 566 -8.85 -12.94 22.68
CA CYS A 566 -7.93 -14.03 23.00
C CYS A 566 -7.51 -14.05 24.48
N VAL A 567 -7.29 -12.88 25.08
CA VAL A 567 -6.95 -12.72 26.50
C VAL A 567 -8.12 -13.13 27.40
N ILE A 568 -9.33 -12.63 27.13
CA ILE A 568 -10.54 -12.95 27.91
C ILE A 568 -10.84 -14.45 27.88
N THR A 569 -10.69 -15.08 26.71
CA THR A 569 -10.97 -16.52 26.49
C THR A 569 -9.80 -17.45 26.81
N SER A 570 -8.66 -16.93 27.28
CA SER A 570 -7.42 -17.70 27.48
C SER A 570 -7.51 -18.78 28.57
N GLY A 571 -8.38 -18.60 29.57
CA GLY A 571 -8.36 -19.37 30.82
C GLY A 571 -7.54 -18.73 31.95
N PHE A 572 -6.88 -17.59 31.71
CA PHE A 572 -6.11 -16.89 32.77
C PHE A 572 -7.00 -16.06 33.71
N PHE A 573 -7.93 -15.27 33.15
CA PHE A 573 -8.83 -14.36 33.89
C PHE A 573 -10.22 -14.94 34.21
N ILE A 574 -10.72 -15.85 33.37
CA ILE A 574 -12.08 -16.43 33.47
C ILE A 574 -11.95 -17.94 33.30
N SER A 575 -12.67 -18.72 34.12
CA SER A 575 -12.74 -20.18 34.02
C SER A 575 -13.36 -20.62 32.69
N LEU A 576 -12.74 -21.58 32.00
CA LEU A 576 -13.20 -22.05 30.69
C LEU A 576 -14.53 -22.81 30.79
N THR A 577 -14.82 -23.42 31.95
CA THR A 577 -16.14 -23.98 32.29
C THR A 577 -17.30 -22.99 32.10
N SER A 578 -17.05 -21.68 32.21
CA SER A 578 -18.06 -20.62 32.02
C SER A 578 -18.23 -20.16 30.56
N ILE A 579 -17.39 -20.64 29.63
CA ILE A 579 -17.29 -20.15 28.25
C ILE A 579 -17.70 -21.27 27.27
N PRO A 580 -18.63 -21.07 26.32
CA PRO A 580 -18.98 -22.10 25.35
C PRO A 580 -17.78 -22.56 24.50
N ARG A 581 -17.60 -23.89 24.36
CA ARG A 581 -16.43 -24.52 23.70
C ARG A 581 -16.05 -23.91 22.34
N PHE A 582 -17.04 -23.52 21.52
CA PHE A 582 -16.82 -22.85 20.23
C PHE A 582 -15.91 -21.61 20.33
N PHE A 583 -16.17 -20.73 21.31
CA PHE A 583 -15.37 -19.52 21.50
C PHE A 583 -13.95 -19.84 21.97
N GLN A 584 -13.79 -20.89 22.79
CA GLN A 584 -12.49 -21.35 23.27
C GLN A 584 -11.56 -21.76 22.11
N PHE A 585 -12.09 -22.47 21.09
CA PHE A 585 -11.31 -22.91 19.92
C PHE A 585 -10.88 -21.77 18.98
N LEU A 586 -11.56 -20.63 18.99
CA LEU A 586 -11.20 -19.47 18.15
C LEU A 586 -10.00 -18.67 18.69
N SER A 587 -9.59 -18.93 19.93
CA SER A 587 -8.51 -18.23 20.63
C SER A 587 -7.18 -18.98 20.49
N ILE A 588 -6.29 -18.45 19.65
CA ILE A 588 -4.90 -18.96 19.51
C ILE A 588 -4.20 -18.95 20.88
N LEU A 589 -4.46 -17.94 21.71
CA LEU A 589 -3.87 -17.82 23.04
C LEU A 589 -4.41 -18.88 24.02
N ARG A 590 -5.71 -19.22 23.98
CA ARG A 590 -6.27 -20.34 24.77
C ARG A 590 -5.60 -21.66 24.44
N ILE A 591 -5.46 -21.97 23.14
CA ILE A 591 -4.91 -23.26 22.71
C ILE A 591 -3.45 -23.36 23.17
N GLY A 592 -2.67 -22.27 23.03
CA GLY A 592 -1.28 -22.25 23.47
C GLY A 592 -1.11 -22.30 25.00
N TYR A 593 -1.90 -21.51 25.74
CA TYR A 593 -1.78 -21.39 27.20
C TYR A 593 -2.33 -22.63 27.92
N GLY A 594 -3.49 -23.14 27.50
CA GLY A 594 -4.16 -24.28 28.14
C GLY A 594 -3.32 -25.55 28.14
N GLY A 595 -2.82 -25.96 26.97
CA GLY A 595 -1.98 -27.15 26.85
C GLY A 595 -0.66 -27.08 27.61
N LEU A 596 -0.06 -25.88 27.72
CA LEU A 596 1.19 -25.67 28.43
C LEU A 596 0.97 -25.64 29.95
N LEU A 597 -0.06 -24.93 30.43
CA LEU A 597 -0.44 -24.91 31.84
C LEU A 597 -0.87 -26.30 32.34
N ALA A 598 -1.62 -27.05 31.52
CA ALA A 598 -2.01 -28.42 31.80
C ALA A 598 -0.82 -29.41 31.78
N THR A 599 0.34 -28.99 31.25
CA THR A 599 1.58 -29.77 31.34
C THR A 599 2.34 -29.42 32.63
N GLU A 600 2.51 -28.13 32.96
CA GLU A 600 3.26 -27.72 34.15
C GLU A 600 2.56 -28.00 35.48
N LEU A 601 1.23 -27.92 35.55
CA LEU A 601 0.49 -28.16 36.80
C LEU A 601 0.16 -29.64 37.05
N ARG A 602 0.15 -30.48 36.02
CA ARG A 602 -0.25 -31.89 36.14
C ARG A 602 0.83 -32.68 36.89
N GLY A 603 0.50 -33.15 38.09
CA GLY A 603 1.43 -33.86 38.98
C GLY A 603 2.19 -32.98 39.97
N ARG A 604 2.11 -31.64 39.88
CA ARG A 604 2.66 -30.75 40.92
C ARG A 604 1.70 -30.62 42.11
N THR A 605 2.26 -30.60 43.31
CA THR A 605 1.57 -30.30 44.57
C THR A 605 2.13 -29.01 45.16
N PHE A 606 1.29 -28.00 45.37
CA PHE A 606 1.71 -26.73 45.95
C PHE A 606 1.57 -26.77 47.48
N GLY A 607 2.60 -26.28 48.17
CA GLY A 607 2.74 -26.44 49.61
C GLY A 607 1.67 -25.74 50.45
N CYS A 608 1.31 -26.40 51.56
CA CYS A 608 0.63 -25.79 52.69
C CYS A 608 1.51 -26.04 53.93
N ASP A 609 1.99 -24.97 54.56
CA ASP A 609 2.84 -25.07 55.76
C ASP A 609 2.04 -25.55 56.98
N ALA A 610 2.01 -26.87 57.18
CA ALA A 610 1.41 -27.52 58.34
C ALA A 610 2.32 -27.41 59.59
N THR A 611 2.64 -26.18 60.00
CA THR A 611 3.52 -25.89 61.16
C THR A 611 2.77 -26.05 62.49
N SER A 612 2.50 -27.30 62.88
CA SER A 612 2.14 -27.67 64.26
C SER A 612 2.59 -29.11 64.57
N PRO A 613 3.77 -29.30 65.19
CA PRO A 613 4.25 -30.61 65.56
C PRO A 613 3.60 -31.09 66.87
N GLY A 614 2.64 -32.01 66.77
CA GLY A 614 2.25 -32.85 67.92
C GLY A 614 0.78 -33.19 68.08
N SER A 615 0.39 -34.38 67.60
CA SER A 615 -0.54 -35.27 68.32
C SER A 615 -0.31 -36.71 67.85
N HIS A 616 -0.26 -37.67 68.78
CA HIS A 616 0.05 -39.06 68.45
C HIS A 616 -1.08 -39.76 67.68
N MET A 617 -0.69 -40.80 66.94
CA MET A 617 -1.61 -41.78 66.35
C MET A 617 -2.34 -42.55 67.45
N GLU A 618 -3.65 -42.34 67.57
CA GLU A 618 -4.54 -43.24 68.31
C GLU A 618 -5.88 -43.38 67.57
N SER A 619 -6.61 -44.47 67.83
CA SER A 619 -7.65 -44.96 66.91
C SER A 619 -9.09 -44.79 67.40
N SER A 620 -9.99 -44.77 66.43
CA SER A 620 -11.38 -45.25 66.54
C SER A 620 -12.43 -44.38 67.23
N SER A 621 -13.42 -44.02 66.39
CA SER A 621 -14.87 -44.09 66.64
C SER A 621 -15.68 -42.82 66.93
N ASN A 622 -16.86 -42.84 66.29
CA ASN A 622 -18.13 -42.22 66.66
C ASN A 622 -18.38 -40.72 66.41
N ILE A 623 -19.61 -40.49 65.92
CA ILE A 623 -20.17 -39.22 65.47
C ILE A 623 -20.78 -38.48 66.65
N SER A 624 -20.56 -37.16 66.72
CA SER A 624 -21.51 -36.25 67.37
C SER A 624 -21.62 -34.93 66.57
N ARG A 625 -22.74 -34.22 66.73
CA ARG A 625 -23.04 -32.96 66.02
C ARG A 625 -23.03 -31.79 67.01
N SER A 626 -22.46 -30.64 66.64
CA SER A 626 -23.01 -29.27 66.83
C SER A 626 -21.92 -28.18 66.73
N ALA A 627 -22.31 -26.91 66.94
CA ALA A 627 -21.45 -25.74 67.19
C ALA A 627 -20.58 -25.20 66.03
N SER A 628 -21.27 -24.70 65.02
CA SER A 628 -20.99 -23.48 64.23
C SER A 628 -19.85 -22.51 64.63
N ALA A 629 -19.21 -21.97 63.58
CA ALA A 629 -18.77 -20.57 63.42
C ALA A 629 -17.46 -20.07 64.07
N ALA A 630 -16.35 -20.29 63.36
CA ALA A 630 -15.25 -19.32 63.26
C ALA A 630 -14.68 -19.33 61.83
N LEU A 631 -15.08 -18.36 60.98
CA LEU A 631 -14.62 -18.26 59.60
C LEU A 631 -13.30 -17.49 59.47
N THR A 632 -12.20 -18.13 59.89
CA THR A 632 -10.89 -17.83 59.28
C THR A 632 -10.87 -18.42 57.87
N PRO A 633 -10.28 -17.75 56.86
CA PRO A 633 -10.10 -18.35 55.54
C PRO A 633 -8.98 -19.40 55.63
N SER A 634 -9.34 -20.65 55.96
CA SER A 634 -8.44 -21.79 55.83
C SER A 634 -7.94 -21.86 54.39
N SER A 635 -6.63 -21.73 54.19
CA SER A 635 -6.00 -21.79 52.87
C SER A 635 -6.25 -23.17 52.25
N LEU A 636 -7.18 -23.25 51.28
CA LEU A 636 -7.43 -24.53 50.61
C LEU A 636 -6.19 -24.96 49.85
N CYS A 637 -5.63 -26.09 50.28
CA CYS A 637 -4.53 -26.77 49.63
C CYS A 637 -5.08 -27.45 48.37
N TYR A 638 -4.77 -26.90 47.20
CA TYR A 638 -5.15 -27.46 45.91
C TYR A 638 -3.96 -28.17 45.27
N THR A 639 -4.16 -29.40 44.80
CA THR A 639 -3.21 -30.02 43.86
C THR A 639 -3.36 -29.37 42.49
N GLY A 640 -2.30 -29.38 41.67
CA GLY A 640 -2.37 -28.82 40.33
C GLY A 640 -3.44 -29.49 39.45
N GLN A 641 -3.74 -30.77 39.68
CA GLN A 641 -4.86 -31.46 39.01
C GLN A 641 -6.23 -30.89 39.41
N GLN A 642 -6.51 -30.75 40.71
CA GLN A 642 -7.78 -30.17 41.18
C GLN A 642 -8.02 -28.76 40.62
N TYR A 643 -6.94 -27.99 40.46
CA TYR A 643 -6.97 -26.67 39.85
C TYR A 643 -7.26 -26.70 38.33
N LEU A 644 -6.67 -27.66 37.60
CA LEU A 644 -6.98 -27.87 36.17
C LEU A 644 -8.43 -28.32 35.96
N ASP A 645 -8.95 -29.19 36.82
CA ASP A 645 -10.34 -29.66 36.81
C ASP A 645 -11.32 -28.49 37.03
N LEU A 646 -11.03 -27.63 38.02
CA LEU A 646 -11.83 -26.43 38.36
C LEU A 646 -11.97 -25.45 37.19
N ILE A 647 -10.92 -25.28 36.37
CA ILE A 647 -10.94 -24.36 35.22
C ILE A 647 -11.47 -25.02 33.95
N GLY A 648 -11.42 -26.34 33.83
CA GLY A 648 -11.77 -27.09 32.62
C GLY A 648 -10.58 -27.27 31.66
N LEU A 649 -9.40 -27.56 32.22
CA LEU A 649 -8.15 -27.90 31.52
C LEU A 649 -7.66 -29.34 31.84
N SER A 650 -8.50 -30.15 32.50
CA SER A 650 -8.22 -31.55 32.88
C SER A 650 -7.69 -32.41 31.73
N ASP A 651 -8.24 -32.19 30.53
CA ASP A 651 -8.04 -33.03 29.34
C ASP A 651 -6.95 -32.47 28.40
N ASP A 652 -6.49 -31.23 28.65
CA ASP A 652 -5.55 -30.53 27.78
C ASP A 652 -4.12 -31.11 27.92
N SER A 653 -3.35 -31.03 26.83
CA SER A 653 -1.93 -31.37 26.79
C SER A 653 -1.19 -30.52 25.76
N TRP A 654 0.11 -30.29 25.97
CA TRP A 654 0.92 -29.51 25.04
C TRP A 654 0.98 -30.15 23.64
N GLY A 655 1.06 -31.49 23.56
CA GLY A 655 1.14 -32.22 22.29
C GLY A 655 -0.13 -32.07 21.44
N MET A 656 -1.32 -32.20 22.04
CA MET A 656 -2.58 -31.96 21.34
C MET A 656 -2.74 -30.49 20.94
N SER A 657 -2.32 -29.57 21.80
CA SER A 657 -2.38 -28.13 21.52
C SER A 657 -1.42 -27.72 20.39
N ALA A 658 -0.22 -28.28 20.35
CA ALA A 658 0.73 -28.11 19.26
C ALA A 658 0.17 -28.67 17.94
N LEU A 659 -0.43 -29.86 17.96
CA LEU A 659 -1.07 -30.46 16.79
C LEU A 659 -2.24 -29.60 16.27
N VAL A 660 -3.11 -29.10 17.14
CA VAL A 660 -4.22 -28.20 16.76
C VAL A 660 -3.69 -26.90 16.17
N LEU A 661 -2.65 -26.28 16.77
CA LEU A 661 -2.05 -25.07 16.23
C LEU A 661 -1.31 -25.31 14.91
N LEU A 662 -0.68 -26.48 14.70
CA LEU A 662 -0.07 -26.85 13.41
C LEU A 662 -1.13 -26.93 12.32
N TRP A 663 -2.23 -27.66 12.53
CA TRP A 663 -3.34 -27.73 11.58
C TRP A 663 -3.98 -26.38 11.31
N LEU A 664 -4.17 -25.55 12.36
CA LEU A 664 -4.67 -24.18 12.22
C LEU A 664 -3.71 -23.31 11.39
N SER A 665 -2.40 -23.40 11.64
CA SER A 665 -1.38 -22.66 10.89
C SER A 665 -1.35 -23.07 9.41
N PHE A 666 -1.50 -24.36 9.11
CA PHE A 666 -1.55 -24.89 7.75
C PHE A 666 -2.82 -24.43 7.01
N GLY A 667 -3.99 -24.48 7.67
CA GLY A 667 -5.24 -23.92 7.14
C GLY A 667 -5.13 -22.42 6.85
N ILE A 668 -4.55 -21.64 7.76
CA ILE A 668 -4.31 -20.20 7.55
C ILE A 668 -3.26 -19.95 6.46
N MET A 669 -2.24 -20.80 6.30
CA MET A 669 -1.29 -20.70 5.18
C MET A 669 -1.96 -20.95 3.83
N ILE A 670 -2.92 -21.88 3.73
CA ILE A 670 -3.72 -22.09 2.51
C ILE A 670 -4.59 -20.86 2.22
N THR A 671 -5.30 -20.33 3.22
CA THR A 671 -6.11 -19.11 3.01
C THR A 671 -5.25 -17.89 2.72
N LEU A 672 -4.03 -17.80 3.26
CA LEU A 672 -3.05 -16.76 2.95
C LEU A 672 -2.58 -16.84 1.50
N TRP A 673 -2.17 -18.03 1.02
CA TRP A 673 -1.78 -18.26 -0.38
C TRP A 673 -2.93 -17.90 -1.33
N LEU A 674 -4.13 -18.44 -1.06
CA LEU A 674 -5.32 -18.20 -1.87
C LEU A 674 -5.71 -16.71 -1.86
N SER A 675 -5.63 -16.03 -0.71
CA SER A 675 -5.87 -14.59 -0.60
C SER A 675 -4.86 -13.77 -1.40
N MET A 676 -3.61 -14.22 -1.50
CA MET A 676 -2.57 -13.55 -2.29
C MET A 676 -2.77 -13.69 -3.81
N HIS A 677 -3.50 -14.73 -4.24
CA HIS A 677 -3.98 -14.87 -5.63
C HIS A 677 -5.30 -14.10 -5.87
N ILE A 678 -6.28 -14.19 -4.96
CA ILE A 678 -7.62 -13.58 -5.09
C ILE A 678 -7.61 -12.07 -4.87
N SER A 679 -6.71 -11.54 -4.02
CA SER A 679 -6.53 -10.09 -3.80
C SER A 679 -5.82 -9.45 -4.99
N SER A 680 -6.57 -9.34 -6.09
CA SER A 680 -6.28 -8.52 -7.27
C SER A 680 -6.08 -7.06 -6.87
N SER A 681 -5.50 -6.25 -7.77
CA SER A 681 -4.97 -4.91 -7.50
C SER A 681 -6.08 -3.86 -7.26
N ALA A 682 -6.83 -4.02 -6.17
CA ALA A 682 -7.99 -3.22 -5.81
C ALA A 682 -7.67 -1.76 -5.45
N LYS A 683 -6.38 -1.43 -5.23
CA LYS A 683 -5.87 -0.16 -4.71
C LYS A 683 -5.71 0.98 -5.72
N LEU A 684 -5.78 0.71 -7.03
CA LEU A 684 -5.72 1.76 -8.08
C LEU A 684 -6.64 2.96 -7.81
N PHE A 685 -7.73 2.73 -7.07
CA PHE A 685 -8.77 3.72 -6.80
C PHE A 685 -9.02 3.98 -5.31
N SER A 686 -8.12 3.55 -4.41
CA SER A 686 -8.17 3.98 -3.01
C SER A 686 -7.52 5.36 -2.87
N SER A 687 -8.34 6.41 -2.85
CA SER A 687 -7.95 7.68 -2.25
C SER A 687 -7.65 7.46 -0.76
N THR A 688 -6.41 7.78 -0.36
CA THR A 688 -5.81 7.62 0.98
C THR A 688 -5.74 6.18 1.55
#